data_AF-A0A843BV15-F1
#
_entry.id   AF-A0A843BV15-F1
#
_cell.length_a   1.000
_cell.length_b   1.000
_cell.length_c   1.000
_cell.angle_alpha   90.00
_cell.angle_beta   90.00
_cell.angle_gamma   90.00
#
_symmetry.space_group_name_H-M   'P 1'
#
loop_
_entity.id
_entity.type
_entity.pdbx_description
1 polymer ?
#
loop_
_entity_poly.entity_id
_entity_poly.type
_entity_poly.pdbx_seq_one_letter_code
_entity_poly.pdbx_strand_id
1 'polypeptide(L)'
;MKRRGSSKEIEQILGVKKVTESFVSENFQRVKNGIEFWKIFSDLLAVFDSEKQKELQLMVTDTRSLTSYLSEMQTSLGEFDTMQELDKKKKEYEKNIFAILNQARTRININDDWAEKIKQEIYAYWLAKIEQENSILKGDPISNYQIKKSELAKLMEEKRQVVTRTIQRDIEGVIHPREMYGRNRTSEQREWRAFATELKKKRRVKPVRKLFQSYDSYLFQIAPCWLASPESVSKVFPLEQNLFDLVIVDEASQLAVERAIPFLYRARRAVIAGDEKQLPPFDLFQIREDEPEEEDEAISEEKSLLDLARTRYKTINLSWHYRSQYQDLINFSNHAFYEGLLNVAPNAINDPQHPPIRWIRCNGMWENQTNHVEAKRVVDEIRNVWESKFDQEGVYPSIGVITFNEKQQELIKDVIDKRLESDPEFLELHTSAHEGAKKDDSLFVKNIENVQGDERDVIIFSVGYAKDADGIFANFFGTLSMKGGENRLNVAVTRARKEMIVVSSIDPADIKPTSKYDGPKRLRQFLEYAKMTNSLNEEGQKAVLSEINPDMERITESKRVKFDSDFEIQVYKKLQERGHRIETQVGFSGYKIDLAIVHPHDENRYLLGIECDGATFHSAKSIKERDVMRQKFLEGKGWTIERIWSRNWWKNPKHEIDRIDTKINELVKQEVVQR
;
A
#
# COMPACT_ATOMS: atom_id res chain seq x y z
N MET A 1 17.18 -17.14 -31.42
CA MET A 1 18.59 -17.31 -31.85
C MET A 1 19.52 -17.04 -30.68
N LYS A 2 20.59 -17.83 -30.57
CA LYS A 2 21.47 -18.03 -29.40
C LYS A 2 22.12 -16.72 -28.90
N ARG A 3 21.76 -16.28 -27.69
CA ARG A 3 22.52 -15.37 -26.82
C ARG A 3 23.73 -16.11 -26.23
N ARG A 4 24.80 -16.32 -27.02
CA ARG A 4 26.02 -17.03 -26.59
C ARG A 4 27.31 -16.18 -26.63
N GLY A 5 27.21 -14.88 -26.87
CA GLY A 5 28.37 -13.98 -26.95
C GLY A 5 28.99 -13.66 -25.59
N SER A 6 28.18 -13.23 -24.61
CA SER A 6 28.68 -12.65 -23.36
C SER A 6 29.29 -13.65 -22.37
N SER A 7 28.75 -14.88 -22.29
CA SER A 7 29.33 -15.92 -21.42
C SER A 7 30.74 -16.31 -21.86
N LYS A 8 30.99 -16.39 -23.17
CA LYS A 8 32.27 -16.82 -23.72
C LYS A 8 33.39 -15.79 -23.51
N GLU A 9 33.06 -14.50 -23.59
CA GLU A 9 34.05 -13.43 -23.33
C GLU A 9 34.37 -13.31 -21.83
N ILE A 10 33.40 -13.55 -20.95
CA ILE A 10 33.64 -13.59 -19.49
C ILE A 10 34.41 -14.85 -19.08
N GLU A 11 34.14 -15.99 -19.71
CA GLU A 11 34.91 -17.24 -19.55
C GLU A 11 36.37 -17.07 -20.03
N GLN A 12 36.62 -16.22 -21.02
CA GLN A 12 37.95 -15.88 -21.52
C GLN A 12 38.72 -14.97 -20.56
N ILE A 13 38.09 -13.91 -20.04
CA ILE A 13 38.68 -12.97 -19.07
C ILE A 13 39.14 -13.68 -17.79
N LEU A 14 38.41 -14.72 -17.36
CA LEU A 14 38.68 -15.44 -16.10
C LEU A 14 39.42 -16.76 -16.29
N GLY A 15 39.52 -17.28 -17.52
CA GLY A 15 40.17 -18.56 -17.82
C GLY A 15 39.42 -19.81 -17.31
N VAL A 16 38.08 -19.80 -17.24
CA VAL A 16 37.29 -20.91 -16.68
C VAL A 16 36.02 -21.16 -17.48
N LYS A 17 35.72 -22.44 -17.77
CA LYS A 17 34.64 -22.87 -18.70
C LYS A 17 33.19 -22.69 -18.20
N LYS A 18 32.96 -22.26 -16.95
CA LYS A 18 31.63 -21.95 -16.39
C LYS A 18 31.80 -21.25 -15.04
N VAL A 19 31.24 -20.04 -14.90
CA VAL A 19 31.21 -19.31 -13.63
C VAL A 19 29.90 -19.65 -12.92
N THR A 20 29.97 -20.37 -11.80
CA THR A 20 28.84 -20.63 -10.89
C THR A 20 29.10 -19.97 -9.54
N GLU A 21 28.04 -19.72 -8.75
CA GLU A 21 28.12 -19.15 -7.40
C GLU A 21 29.08 -19.92 -6.47
N SER A 22 29.11 -21.26 -6.61
CA SER A 22 30.04 -22.15 -5.90
C SER A 22 31.52 -21.90 -6.30
N PHE A 23 31.79 -21.58 -7.57
CA PHE A 23 33.14 -21.31 -8.06
C PHE A 23 33.72 -20.00 -7.50
N VAL A 24 32.89 -18.97 -7.36
CA VAL A 24 33.27 -17.69 -6.76
C VAL A 24 33.56 -17.86 -5.27
N SER A 25 32.72 -18.62 -4.56
CA SER A 25 32.88 -18.92 -3.13
C SER A 25 34.14 -19.74 -2.81
N GLU A 26 34.43 -20.80 -3.60
CA GLU A 26 35.60 -21.66 -3.35
C GLU A 26 36.95 -20.99 -3.65
N ASN A 27 37.02 -20.10 -4.64
CA ASN A 27 38.28 -19.45 -5.00
C ASN A 27 38.56 -18.18 -4.18
N PHE A 28 37.54 -17.61 -3.52
CA PHE A 28 37.70 -16.48 -2.60
C PHE A 28 38.57 -16.82 -1.37
N GLN A 29 38.52 -18.08 -0.90
CA GLN A 29 39.35 -18.55 0.21
C GLN A 29 40.82 -18.84 -0.18
N ARG A 30 41.06 -19.20 -1.44
CA ARG A 30 42.41 -19.52 -1.95
C ARG A 30 43.25 -18.26 -2.20
N VAL A 31 42.62 -17.16 -2.60
CA VAL A 31 43.29 -15.85 -2.74
C VAL A 31 43.62 -15.25 -1.37
N LYS A 32 42.86 -15.60 -0.32
CA LYS A 32 43.07 -15.09 1.04
C LYS A 32 44.31 -15.69 1.74
N ASN A 33 44.78 -16.86 1.32
CA ASN A 33 45.90 -17.60 1.94
C ASN A 33 46.97 -17.96 0.90
N GLY A 34 47.83 -17.00 0.53
CA GLY A 34 48.85 -17.19 -0.51
C GLY A 34 49.90 -18.26 -0.21
N ILE A 35 49.77 -19.46 -0.80
CA ILE A 35 50.78 -20.53 -0.74
C ILE A 35 50.86 -21.27 -2.10
N GLU A 36 52.11 -21.52 -2.54
CA GLU A 36 52.61 -22.35 -3.69
C GLU A 36 52.87 -21.70 -5.08
N PHE A 37 53.48 -20.51 -5.14
CA PHE A 37 54.13 -20.00 -6.38
C PHE A 37 55.52 -20.62 -6.64
N TRP A 38 56.27 -20.98 -5.60
CA TRP A 38 57.69 -21.35 -5.70
C TRP A 38 57.99 -22.79 -6.13
N LYS A 39 56.99 -23.68 -6.08
CA LYS A 39 57.17 -25.08 -6.47
C LYS A 39 57.16 -25.27 -7.99
N ILE A 40 56.42 -24.41 -8.71
CA ILE A 40 56.34 -24.37 -10.17
C ILE A 40 57.63 -23.80 -10.80
N PHE A 41 58.37 -22.98 -10.06
CA PHE A 41 59.61 -22.35 -10.54
C PHE A 41 60.81 -23.32 -10.61
N SER A 42 60.85 -24.31 -9.72
CA SER A 42 61.93 -25.33 -9.70
C SER A 42 61.85 -26.29 -10.89
N ASP A 43 60.65 -26.58 -11.38
CA ASP A 43 60.43 -27.51 -12.51
C ASP A 43 60.71 -26.85 -13.88
N LEU A 44 60.74 -25.50 -13.93
CA LEU A 44 61.01 -24.71 -15.12
C LEU A 44 62.51 -24.61 -15.47
N LEU A 45 63.40 -24.83 -14.50
CA LEU A 45 64.86 -24.84 -14.70
C LEU A 45 65.39 -26.13 -15.32
N ALA A 46 64.60 -27.21 -15.33
CA ALA A 46 64.93 -28.47 -16.00
C ALA A 46 64.71 -28.43 -17.53
N VAL A 47 64.22 -27.30 -18.07
CA VAL A 47 63.81 -27.14 -19.48
C VAL A 47 64.95 -26.59 -20.37
N PHE A 48 66.10 -26.18 -19.80
CA PHE A 48 67.22 -25.63 -20.57
C PHE A 48 68.24 -26.72 -20.98
N ASP A 49 68.60 -26.72 -22.27
CA ASP A 49 69.53 -27.67 -22.89
C ASP A 49 71.00 -27.39 -22.50
N SER A 50 71.78 -28.48 -22.43
CA SER A 50 73.24 -28.58 -22.27
C SER A 50 74.10 -27.57 -23.05
N GLU A 51 73.63 -26.99 -24.16
CA GLU A 51 74.36 -25.95 -24.89
C GLU A 51 74.33 -24.58 -24.19
N LYS A 52 73.20 -24.21 -23.56
CA LYS A 52 73.10 -23.00 -22.73
C LYS A 52 73.81 -23.11 -21.38
N GLN A 53 74.07 -24.33 -20.92
CA GLN A 53 74.95 -24.56 -19.76
C GLN A 53 76.44 -24.33 -20.08
N LYS A 54 76.86 -24.50 -21.35
CA LYS A 54 78.23 -24.22 -21.81
C LYS A 54 78.49 -22.73 -22.03
N GLU A 55 77.50 -21.94 -22.45
CA GLU A 55 77.61 -20.48 -22.58
C GLU A 55 77.84 -19.78 -21.22
N LEU A 56 77.24 -20.30 -20.14
CA LEU A 56 77.45 -19.82 -18.78
C LEU A 56 78.86 -20.14 -18.23
N GLN A 57 79.55 -21.16 -18.75
CA GLN A 57 80.93 -21.50 -18.38
C GLN A 57 81.99 -20.69 -19.13
N LEU A 58 81.66 -20.10 -20.28
CA LEU A 58 82.58 -19.29 -21.10
C LEU A 58 82.64 -17.80 -20.70
N MET A 59 81.69 -17.31 -19.89
CA MET A 59 81.69 -15.93 -19.37
C MET A 59 82.58 -15.72 -18.12
N VAL A 60 83.33 -16.74 -17.67
CA VAL A 60 84.14 -16.68 -16.44
C VAL A 60 85.57 -16.17 -16.66
N THR A 61 86.04 -15.94 -17.89
CA THR A 61 87.49 -15.83 -18.14
C THR A 61 88.11 -14.46 -18.42
N ASP A 62 87.39 -13.33 -18.52
CA ASP A 62 88.05 -12.00 -18.40
C ASP A 62 87.08 -10.84 -18.04
N THR A 63 87.51 -9.98 -17.13
CA THR A 63 86.67 -9.19 -16.20
C THR A 63 86.64 -7.68 -16.45
N ARG A 64 87.27 -7.14 -17.51
CA ARG A 64 87.38 -5.67 -17.74
C ARG A 64 86.71 -5.11 -19.01
N SER A 65 86.25 -5.93 -19.94
CA SER A 65 85.49 -5.46 -21.12
C SER A 65 83.97 -5.53 -20.94
N LEU A 66 83.47 -6.34 -20.00
CA LEU A 66 82.03 -6.51 -19.75
C LEU A 66 81.43 -5.30 -19.03
N THR A 67 82.20 -4.65 -18.15
CA THR A 67 81.73 -3.55 -17.28
C THR A 67 81.47 -2.25 -18.03
N SER A 68 82.27 -1.92 -19.06
CA SER A 68 82.08 -0.71 -19.87
C SER A 68 80.91 -0.83 -20.86
N TYR A 69 80.64 -2.02 -21.38
CA TYR A 69 79.51 -2.25 -22.28
C TYR A 69 78.18 -2.37 -21.51
N LEU A 70 78.21 -2.97 -20.31
CA LEU A 70 77.05 -3.05 -19.43
C LEU A 70 76.65 -1.70 -18.82
N SER A 71 77.56 -0.75 -18.58
CA SER A 71 77.19 0.57 -18.02
C SER A 71 76.48 1.49 -19.02
N GLU A 72 76.90 1.49 -20.28
CA GLU A 72 76.19 2.24 -21.35
C GLU A 72 74.84 1.60 -21.69
N MET A 73 74.76 0.26 -21.74
CA MET A 73 73.47 -0.43 -21.93
C MET A 73 72.53 -0.30 -20.72
N GLN A 74 73.01 -0.36 -19.47
CA GLN A 74 72.16 -0.19 -18.28
C GLN A 74 71.48 1.18 -18.20
N THR A 75 72.16 2.23 -18.68
CA THR A 75 71.62 3.59 -18.61
C THR A 75 70.56 3.84 -19.70
N SER A 76 70.69 3.22 -20.89
CA SER A 76 69.71 3.38 -21.98
C SER A 76 68.60 2.31 -22.02
N LEU A 77 68.82 1.10 -21.49
CA LEU A 77 67.77 0.07 -21.38
C LEU A 77 66.92 0.20 -20.13
N GLY A 78 67.39 0.88 -19.09
CA GLY A 78 66.59 1.13 -17.88
C GLY A 78 65.25 1.83 -18.16
N GLU A 79 65.20 2.73 -19.14
CA GLU A 79 63.97 3.43 -19.56
C GLU A 79 63.28 2.78 -20.76
N PHE A 80 64.01 2.12 -21.68
CA PHE A 80 63.39 1.49 -22.86
C PHE A 80 62.89 0.07 -22.60
N ASP A 81 63.54 -0.75 -21.75
CA ASP A 81 63.04 -2.07 -21.35
C ASP A 81 61.91 -1.95 -20.34
N THR A 82 61.89 -0.94 -19.46
CA THR A 82 60.68 -0.65 -18.66
C THR A 82 59.56 -0.13 -19.55
N MET A 83 59.83 0.74 -20.54
CA MET A 83 58.82 1.14 -21.52
C MET A 83 58.37 -0.04 -22.41
N GLN A 84 59.26 -0.94 -22.84
CA GLN A 84 58.91 -2.12 -23.63
C GLN A 84 58.23 -3.18 -22.78
N GLU A 85 58.64 -3.44 -21.54
CA GLU A 85 57.92 -4.31 -20.61
C GLU A 85 56.55 -3.72 -20.28
N LEU A 86 56.43 -2.40 -20.08
CA LEU A 86 55.14 -1.75 -19.88
C LEU A 86 54.31 -1.80 -21.17
N ASP A 87 54.89 -1.66 -22.36
CA ASP A 87 54.17 -1.73 -23.64
C ASP A 87 53.83 -3.19 -24.04
N LYS A 88 54.62 -4.17 -23.57
CA LYS A 88 54.41 -5.62 -23.72
C LYS A 88 53.39 -6.14 -22.70
N LYS A 89 53.45 -5.68 -21.44
CA LYS A 89 52.40 -5.87 -20.42
C LYS A 89 51.10 -5.20 -20.85
N LYS A 90 51.15 -3.99 -21.41
CA LYS A 90 50.01 -3.30 -22.04
C LYS A 90 49.42 -4.04 -23.25
N LYS A 91 50.24 -4.77 -24.01
CA LYS A 91 49.79 -5.68 -25.08
C LYS A 91 49.26 -7.02 -24.54
N GLU A 92 49.73 -7.48 -23.38
CA GLU A 92 49.23 -8.68 -22.67
C GLU A 92 47.94 -8.45 -21.89
N TYR A 93 47.70 -7.24 -21.38
CA TYR A 93 46.40 -6.88 -20.84
C TYR A 93 45.39 -6.92 -21.98
N GLU A 94 44.35 -7.74 -21.83
CA GLU A 94 43.19 -7.67 -22.73
C GLU A 94 42.77 -6.19 -22.83
N LYS A 95 42.46 -5.72 -24.05
CA LYS A 95 42.12 -4.31 -24.34
C LYS A 95 41.19 -3.66 -23.31
N ASN A 96 40.30 -4.46 -22.73
CA ASN A 96 39.32 -4.08 -21.72
C ASN A 96 39.96 -3.76 -20.35
N ILE A 97 40.94 -4.57 -19.90
CA ILE A 97 41.69 -4.35 -18.65
C ILE A 97 42.53 -3.07 -18.76
N PHE A 98 43.17 -2.84 -19.91
CA PHE A 98 43.93 -1.61 -20.13
C PHE A 98 43.03 -0.36 -20.18
N ALA A 99 41.81 -0.47 -20.68
CA ALA A 99 40.82 0.62 -20.63
C ALA A 99 40.38 0.94 -19.18
N ILE A 100 40.11 -0.09 -18.38
CA ILE A 100 39.74 0.04 -16.95
C ILE A 100 40.88 0.69 -16.16
N LEU A 101 42.12 0.22 -16.33
CA LEU A 101 43.28 0.76 -15.62
C LEU A 101 43.58 2.22 -15.99
N ASN A 102 43.37 2.62 -17.25
CA ASN A 102 43.51 4.02 -17.66
C ASN A 102 42.42 4.93 -17.09
N GLN A 103 41.17 4.46 -17.02
CA GLN A 103 40.08 5.20 -16.36
C GLN A 103 40.38 5.39 -14.87
N ALA A 104 40.78 4.30 -14.19
CA ALA A 104 41.13 4.31 -12.77
C ALA A 104 42.32 5.24 -12.45
N ARG A 105 43.33 5.30 -13.32
CA ARG A 105 44.53 6.16 -13.15
C ARG A 105 44.21 7.64 -12.95
N THR A 106 43.12 8.12 -13.52
CA THR A 106 42.73 9.55 -13.41
C THR A 106 41.93 9.86 -12.13
N ARG A 107 41.53 8.85 -11.35
CA ARG A 107 40.59 8.96 -10.22
C ARG A 107 41.08 8.35 -8.90
N ILE A 108 42.21 7.65 -8.92
CA ILE A 108 42.84 7.06 -7.73
C ILE A 108 43.87 8.05 -7.17
N ASN A 109 43.73 8.42 -5.90
CA ASN A 109 44.75 9.13 -5.14
C ASN A 109 45.52 8.13 -4.27
N ILE A 110 46.78 8.41 -3.95
CA ILE A 110 47.70 7.47 -3.26
C ILE A 110 47.20 7.06 -1.86
N ASN A 111 46.33 7.87 -1.25
CA ASN A 111 45.77 7.64 0.09
C ASN A 111 44.41 6.91 0.10
N ASP A 112 43.88 6.51 -1.06
CA ASP A 112 42.58 5.86 -1.15
C ASP A 112 42.68 4.32 -1.06
N ASP A 113 41.58 3.66 -0.65
CA ASP A 113 41.41 2.22 -0.82
C ASP A 113 41.30 1.88 -2.32
N TRP A 114 42.47 1.65 -2.92
CA TRP A 114 42.63 1.40 -4.34
C TRP A 114 41.91 0.12 -4.80
N ALA A 115 41.72 -0.87 -3.92
CA ALA A 115 41.06 -2.12 -4.25
C ALA A 115 39.57 -1.92 -4.51
N GLU A 116 38.87 -1.19 -3.63
CA GLU A 116 37.45 -0.85 -3.84
C GLU A 116 37.26 0.10 -5.03
N LYS A 117 38.18 1.06 -5.27
CA LYS A 117 38.11 1.92 -6.47
C LYS A 117 38.27 1.14 -7.77
N ILE A 118 39.22 0.21 -7.85
CA ILE A 118 39.39 -0.63 -9.04
C ILE A 118 38.14 -1.49 -9.28
N LYS A 119 37.58 -2.07 -8.22
CA LYS A 119 36.33 -2.84 -8.29
C LYS A 119 35.16 -2.01 -8.82
N GLN A 120 35.00 -0.76 -8.36
CA GLN A 120 34.00 0.17 -8.88
C GLN A 120 34.19 0.49 -10.37
N GLU A 121 35.43 0.71 -10.81
CA GLU A 121 35.73 0.98 -12.23
C GLU A 121 35.50 -0.25 -13.12
N ILE A 122 35.76 -1.47 -12.61
CA ILE A 122 35.38 -2.72 -13.31
C ILE A 122 33.86 -2.78 -13.50
N TYR A 123 33.07 -2.50 -12.45
CA TYR A 123 31.61 -2.48 -12.56
C TYR A 123 31.11 -1.39 -13.51
N ALA A 124 31.71 -0.19 -13.47
CA ALA A 124 31.37 0.90 -14.37
C ALA A 124 31.64 0.52 -15.85
N TYR A 125 32.77 -0.13 -16.12
CA TYR A 125 33.11 -0.62 -17.45
C TYR A 125 32.13 -1.70 -17.93
N TRP A 126 31.78 -2.66 -17.05
CA TRP A 126 30.78 -3.69 -17.38
C TRP A 126 29.41 -3.08 -17.68
N LEU A 127 28.96 -2.11 -16.87
CA LEU A 127 27.70 -1.39 -17.12
C LEU A 127 27.75 -0.67 -18.47
N ALA A 128 28.84 0.03 -18.78
CA ALA A 128 28.99 0.72 -20.06
C ALA A 128 28.95 -0.25 -21.26
N LYS A 129 29.60 -1.42 -21.15
CA LYS A 129 29.55 -2.47 -22.19
C LYS A 129 28.14 -3.04 -22.35
N ILE A 130 27.44 -3.33 -21.24
CA ILE A 130 26.04 -3.78 -21.25
C ILE A 130 25.14 -2.73 -21.91
N GLU A 131 25.29 -1.44 -21.59
CA GLU A 131 24.53 -0.36 -22.22
C GLU A 131 24.86 -0.22 -23.72
N GLN A 132 26.12 -0.40 -24.11
CA GLN A 132 26.56 -0.34 -25.51
C GLN A 132 26.01 -1.50 -26.35
N GLU A 133 25.84 -2.69 -25.76
CA GLU A 133 25.31 -3.86 -26.45
C GLU A 133 23.77 -3.89 -26.48
N ASN A 134 23.11 -3.28 -25.49
CA ASN A 134 21.65 -3.26 -25.39
C ASN A 134 21.06 -1.94 -25.92
N SER A 135 20.52 -1.97 -27.15
CA SER A 135 19.92 -0.80 -27.82
C SER A 135 18.83 -0.08 -27.03
N ILE A 136 18.09 -0.80 -26.16
CA ILE A 136 17.03 -0.25 -25.32
C ILE A 136 17.60 0.64 -24.19
N LEU A 137 18.83 0.39 -23.75
CA LEU A 137 19.50 1.14 -22.68
C LEU A 137 20.31 2.33 -23.18
N LYS A 138 20.44 2.47 -24.51
CA LYS A 138 21.12 3.59 -25.18
C LYS A 138 20.27 4.86 -25.14
N GLY A 139 20.94 6.01 -25.10
CA GLY A 139 20.31 7.33 -25.02
C GLY A 139 19.83 7.66 -23.62
N ASP A 140 18.67 8.29 -23.51
CA ASP A 140 18.01 8.64 -22.24
C ASP A 140 16.79 7.74 -21.97
N PRO A 141 17.01 6.53 -21.43
CA PRO A 141 15.93 5.61 -21.14
C PRO A 141 15.02 6.10 -20.00
N ILE A 142 15.48 7.03 -19.16
CA ILE A 142 14.66 7.56 -18.06
C ILE A 142 13.65 8.58 -18.60
N SER A 143 14.05 9.45 -19.52
CA SER A 143 13.09 10.31 -20.23
C SER A 143 12.09 9.49 -21.04
N ASN A 144 12.55 8.48 -21.78
CA ASN A 144 11.66 7.55 -22.49
C ASN A 144 10.73 6.79 -21.55
N TYR A 145 11.21 6.43 -20.36
CA TYR A 145 10.40 5.78 -19.33
C TYR A 145 9.30 6.71 -18.81
N GLN A 146 9.63 7.97 -18.50
CA GLN A 146 8.65 8.96 -18.05
C GLN A 146 7.57 9.21 -19.11
N ILE A 147 7.94 9.30 -20.39
CA ILE A 147 7.00 9.42 -21.51
C ILE A 147 6.08 8.19 -21.58
N LYS A 148 6.64 6.97 -21.52
CA LYS A 148 5.83 5.75 -21.56
C LYS A 148 4.91 5.61 -20.35
N LYS A 149 5.34 6.07 -19.18
CA LYS A 149 4.54 6.10 -17.96
C LYS A 149 3.34 7.04 -18.11
N SER A 150 3.54 8.24 -18.63
CA SER A 150 2.44 9.19 -18.86
C SER A 150 1.49 8.71 -19.96
N GLU A 151 2.02 8.12 -21.03
CA GLU A 151 1.23 7.47 -22.08
C GLU A 151 0.38 6.32 -21.53
N LEU A 152 0.96 5.44 -20.71
CA LEU A 152 0.23 4.36 -20.05
C LEU A 152 -0.91 4.90 -19.17
N ALA A 153 -0.66 5.94 -18.38
CA ALA A 153 -1.68 6.57 -17.55
C ALA A 153 -2.83 7.15 -18.38
N LYS A 154 -2.53 7.74 -19.55
CA LYS A 154 -3.53 8.26 -20.49
C LYS A 154 -4.34 7.14 -21.14
N LEU A 155 -3.67 6.12 -21.68
CA LEU A 155 -4.32 4.96 -22.30
C LEU A 155 -5.23 4.20 -21.34
N MET A 156 -4.88 4.16 -20.04
CA MET A 156 -5.75 3.58 -19.02
C MET A 156 -7.08 4.34 -18.87
N GLU A 157 -7.03 5.67 -18.92
CA GLU A 157 -8.23 6.51 -18.85
C GLU A 157 -9.06 6.39 -20.13
N GLU A 158 -8.41 6.43 -21.30
CA GLU A 158 -9.07 6.21 -22.59
C GLU A 158 -9.75 4.84 -22.65
N LYS A 159 -9.08 3.77 -22.18
CA LYS A 159 -9.66 2.44 -22.07
C LYS A 159 -10.94 2.45 -21.23
N ARG A 160 -10.96 3.13 -20.08
CA ARG A 160 -12.14 3.23 -19.22
C ARG A 160 -13.33 3.84 -19.99
N GLN A 161 -13.09 4.94 -20.70
CA GLN A 161 -14.12 5.62 -21.48
C GLN A 161 -14.61 4.80 -22.68
N VAL A 162 -13.70 4.11 -23.37
CA VAL A 162 -14.05 3.25 -24.51
C VAL A 162 -14.88 2.06 -24.05
N VAL A 163 -14.48 1.39 -22.96
CA VAL A 163 -15.23 0.25 -22.41
C VAL A 163 -16.67 0.63 -22.07
N THR A 164 -16.88 1.76 -21.37
CA THR A 164 -18.23 2.24 -21.05
C THR A 164 -19.06 2.49 -22.31
N ARG A 165 -18.48 3.16 -23.31
CA ARG A 165 -19.15 3.41 -24.60
C ARG A 165 -19.46 2.14 -25.37
N THR A 166 -18.56 1.16 -25.36
CA THR A 166 -18.78 -0.13 -25.99
C THR A 166 -19.92 -0.89 -25.32
N ILE A 167 -19.94 -0.96 -23.98
CA ILE A 167 -21.03 -1.59 -23.24
C ILE A 167 -22.38 -0.91 -23.54
N GLN A 168 -22.42 0.43 -23.52
CA GLN A 168 -23.63 1.18 -23.87
C GLN A 168 -24.11 0.87 -25.29
N ARG A 169 -23.21 0.91 -26.27
CA ARG A 169 -23.54 0.61 -27.67
C ARG A 169 -24.01 -0.84 -27.84
N ASP A 170 -23.39 -1.78 -27.14
CA ASP A 170 -23.77 -3.19 -27.24
C ASP A 170 -25.18 -3.40 -26.65
N ILE A 171 -25.52 -2.74 -25.53
CA ILE A 171 -26.89 -2.75 -24.97
C ILE A 171 -27.90 -2.07 -25.91
N GLU A 172 -27.57 -0.89 -26.46
CA GLU A 172 -28.41 -0.17 -27.43
C GLU A 172 -28.61 -0.99 -28.71
N GLY A 173 -27.57 -1.69 -29.15
CA GLY A 173 -27.58 -2.54 -30.34
C GLY A 173 -28.51 -3.75 -30.22
N VAL A 174 -28.73 -4.25 -29.01
CA VAL A 174 -29.68 -5.34 -28.72
C VAL A 174 -31.14 -4.86 -28.80
N ILE A 175 -31.40 -3.57 -28.59
CA ILE A 175 -32.75 -2.98 -28.68
C ILE A 175 -32.98 -2.43 -30.09
N HIS A 176 -33.53 -3.23 -30.99
CA HIS A 176 -33.83 -2.75 -32.34
C HIS A 176 -35.16 -1.96 -32.41
N PRO A 177 -35.17 -0.66 -32.78
CA PRO A 177 -36.41 0.12 -32.90
C PRO A 177 -37.40 -0.46 -33.91
N ARG A 178 -36.90 -1.19 -34.93
CA ARG A 178 -37.75 -1.89 -35.91
C ARG A 178 -38.57 -3.00 -35.28
N GLU A 179 -38.10 -3.61 -34.20
CA GLU A 179 -38.83 -4.63 -33.43
C GLU A 179 -39.87 -3.99 -32.50
N MET A 180 -39.66 -2.76 -32.05
CA MET A 180 -40.66 -1.99 -31.29
C MET A 180 -41.76 -1.36 -32.16
N TYR A 181 -41.41 -0.86 -33.36
CA TYR A 181 -42.26 0.07 -34.12
C TYR A 181 -42.63 -0.39 -35.55
N GLY A 182 -42.11 -1.50 -36.08
CA GLY A 182 -42.45 -2.02 -37.43
C GLY A 182 -43.79 -2.79 -37.52
N ARG A 183 -44.43 -2.95 -38.68
CA ARG A 183 -45.67 -3.79 -38.77
C ARG A 183 -45.40 -5.22 -38.26
N ASN A 184 -46.31 -5.81 -37.48
CA ASN A 184 -46.19 -7.15 -36.86
C ASN A 184 -45.99 -8.24 -37.93
N ARG A 185 -44.74 -8.48 -38.35
CA ARG A 185 -44.41 -9.45 -39.39
C ARG A 185 -43.91 -10.78 -38.83
N THR A 186 -43.28 -10.78 -37.66
CA THR A 186 -42.77 -11.99 -36.98
C THR A 186 -43.35 -12.15 -35.57
N SER A 187 -43.24 -13.36 -34.98
CA SER A 187 -43.68 -13.65 -33.61
C SER A 187 -42.90 -12.83 -32.58
N GLU A 188 -41.57 -12.77 -32.74
CA GLU A 188 -40.66 -12.02 -31.86
C GLU A 188 -41.02 -10.52 -31.78
N GLN A 189 -41.38 -9.90 -32.92
CA GLN A 189 -41.81 -8.49 -32.95
C GLN A 189 -43.10 -8.25 -32.15
N ARG A 190 -43.99 -9.24 -32.06
CA ARG A 190 -45.22 -9.14 -31.26
C ARG A 190 -44.90 -9.25 -29.78
N GLU A 191 -44.00 -10.15 -29.40
CA GLU A 191 -43.58 -10.36 -28.01
C GLU A 191 -42.81 -9.15 -27.47
N TRP A 192 -41.86 -8.60 -28.25
CA TRP A 192 -41.13 -7.40 -27.88
C TRP A 192 -42.04 -6.18 -27.67
N ARG A 193 -43.07 -6.02 -28.52
CA ARG A 193 -44.09 -4.99 -28.33
C ARG A 193 -44.94 -5.20 -27.09
N ALA A 194 -45.35 -6.43 -26.82
CA ALA A 194 -46.12 -6.75 -25.62
C ALA A 194 -45.29 -6.44 -24.37
N PHE A 195 -44.02 -6.82 -24.37
CA PHE A 195 -43.06 -6.49 -23.32
C PHE A 195 -42.87 -4.98 -23.16
N ALA A 196 -42.60 -4.23 -24.24
CA ALA A 196 -42.45 -2.77 -24.20
C ALA A 196 -43.72 -2.05 -23.74
N THR A 197 -44.90 -2.58 -24.09
CA THR A 197 -46.18 -2.06 -23.61
C THR A 197 -46.34 -2.27 -22.11
N GLU A 198 -45.92 -3.43 -21.61
CA GLU A 198 -45.95 -3.75 -20.19
C GLU A 198 -45.04 -2.83 -19.37
N LEU A 199 -43.83 -2.54 -19.87
CA LEU A 199 -42.89 -1.60 -19.23
C LEU A 199 -43.40 -0.15 -19.18
N LYS A 200 -44.26 0.25 -20.13
CA LYS A 200 -44.83 1.61 -20.18
C LYS A 200 -46.05 1.81 -19.28
N LYS A 201 -46.58 0.76 -18.65
CA LYS A 201 -47.77 0.87 -17.79
C LYS A 201 -47.47 1.64 -16.52
N LYS A 202 -48.32 2.62 -16.20
CA LYS A 202 -48.33 3.34 -14.90
C LYS A 202 -49.36 2.80 -13.91
N ARG A 203 -50.29 1.95 -14.36
CA ARG A 203 -51.37 1.35 -13.56
C ARG A 203 -51.52 -0.13 -13.93
N ARG A 204 -51.93 -0.97 -12.98
CA ARG A 204 -52.03 -2.44 -13.13
C ARG A 204 -50.71 -3.06 -13.63
N VAL A 205 -49.59 -2.64 -13.03
CA VAL A 205 -48.25 -3.14 -13.35
C VAL A 205 -48.11 -4.57 -12.84
N LYS A 206 -47.62 -5.48 -13.68
CA LYS A 206 -47.32 -6.86 -13.25
C LYS A 206 -46.21 -6.86 -12.20
N PRO A 207 -46.28 -7.70 -11.16
CA PRO A 207 -45.15 -7.94 -10.26
C PRO A 207 -43.92 -8.42 -11.04
N VAL A 208 -42.72 -8.04 -10.59
CA VAL A 208 -41.43 -8.37 -11.25
C VAL A 208 -41.31 -9.88 -11.53
N ARG A 209 -41.70 -10.74 -10.59
CA ARG A 209 -41.74 -12.19 -10.78
C ARG A 209 -42.58 -12.63 -12.00
N LYS A 210 -43.77 -12.03 -12.20
CA LYS A 210 -44.64 -12.36 -13.34
C LYS A 210 -44.09 -11.82 -14.66
N LEU A 211 -43.43 -10.66 -14.62
CA LEU A 211 -42.72 -10.12 -15.79
C LEU A 211 -41.62 -11.08 -16.21
N PHE A 212 -40.83 -11.54 -15.25
CA PHE A 212 -39.74 -12.48 -15.49
C PHE A 212 -40.23 -13.79 -16.09
N GLN A 213 -41.28 -14.38 -15.51
CA GLN A 213 -41.91 -15.61 -16.07
C GLN A 213 -42.43 -15.44 -17.50
N SER A 214 -42.70 -14.22 -17.95
CA SER A 214 -43.27 -13.97 -19.28
C SER A 214 -42.22 -13.48 -20.30
N TYR A 215 -41.10 -12.90 -19.85
CA TYR A 215 -40.18 -12.11 -20.66
C TYR A 215 -38.71 -12.16 -20.16
N ASP A 216 -38.28 -13.27 -19.57
CA ASP A 216 -36.93 -13.46 -19.02
C ASP A 216 -35.80 -13.15 -20.01
N SER A 217 -35.87 -13.71 -21.22
CA SER A 217 -34.87 -13.53 -22.28
C SER A 217 -34.65 -12.06 -22.64
N TYR A 218 -35.75 -11.32 -22.77
CA TYR A 218 -35.73 -9.89 -23.05
C TYR A 218 -35.21 -9.06 -21.87
N LEU A 219 -35.54 -9.45 -20.64
CA LEU A 219 -35.05 -8.78 -19.44
C LEU A 219 -33.54 -8.92 -19.27
N PHE A 220 -32.98 -10.11 -19.52
CA PHE A 220 -31.52 -10.31 -19.47
C PHE A 220 -30.77 -9.60 -20.60
N GLN A 221 -31.41 -9.46 -21.76
CA GLN A 221 -30.85 -8.71 -22.89
C GLN A 221 -30.71 -7.22 -22.60
N ILE A 222 -31.73 -6.59 -21.99
CA ILE A 222 -31.69 -5.15 -21.68
C ILE A 222 -30.94 -4.84 -20.38
N ALA A 223 -30.97 -5.77 -19.42
CA ALA A 223 -30.34 -5.67 -18.12
C ALA A 223 -29.43 -6.89 -17.89
N PRO A 224 -28.19 -6.86 -18.41
CA PRO A 224 -27.26 -7.98 -18.27
C PRO A 224 -26.67 -8.11 -16.86
N CYS A 225 -26.85 -7.11 -16.00
CA CYS A 225 -26.36 -7.09 -14.62
C CYS A 225 -27.51 -6.77 -13.66
N TRP A 226 -27.65 -7.58 -12.60
CA TRP A 226 -28.71 -7.45 -11.60
C TRP A 226 -28.10 -7.32 -10.20
N LEU A 227 -28.60 -6.35 -9.44
CA LEU A 227 -28.25 -6.12 -8.04
C LEU A 227 -29.49 -6.47 -7.20
N ALA A 228 -29.39 -7.47 -6.33
CA ALA A 228 -30.51 -7.96 -5.54
C ALA A 228 -30.04 -8.61 -4.22
N SER A 229 -30.84 -8.48 -3.16
CA SER A 229 -30.62 -9.24 -1.92
C SER A 229 -30.90 -10.74 -2.13
N PRO A 230 -30.35 -11.63 -1.29
CA PRO A 230 -30.62 -13.07 -1.37
C PRO A 230 -32.12 -13.44 -1.39
N GLU A 231 -32.93 -12.74 -0.59
CA GLU A 231 -34.38 -12.93 -0.54
C GLU A 231 -35.06 -12.46 -1.82
N SER A 232 -34.59 -11.35 -2.38
CA SER A 232 -35.10 -10.81 -3.64
C SER A 232 -34.80 -11.75 -4.80
N VAL A 233 -33.60 -12.33 -4.83
CA VAL A 233 -33.22 -13.32 -5.84
C VAL A 233 -34.17 -14.53 -5.80
N SER A 234 -34.44 -15.03 -4.59
CA SER A 234 -35.32 -16.18 -4.40
C SER A 234 -36.79 -15.89 -4.74
N LYS A 235 -37.24 -14.63 -4.58
CA LYS A 235 -38.61 -14.20 -4.93
C LYS A 235 -38.80 -13.96 -6.42
N VAL A 236 -37.79 -13.44 -7.11
CA VAL A 236 -37.91 -12.96 -8.50
C VAL A 236 -37.56 -14.04 -9.51
N PHE A 237 -36.45 -14.74 -9.31
CA PHE A 237 -35.89 -15.63 -10.33
C PHE A 237 -36.32 -17.08 -10.12
N PRO A 238 -36.62 -17.83 -11.21
CA PRO A 238 -36.89 -19.26 -11.13
C PRO A 238 -35.66 -19.99 -10.58
N LEU A 239 -35.89 -21.13 -9.91
CA LEU A 239 -34.81 -21.98 -9.39
C LEU A 239 -34.29 -22.89 -10.51
N GLU A 240 -33.62 -22.29 -11.48
CA GLU A 240 -33.06 -22.96 -12.65
C GLU A 240 -31.54 -22.87 -12.64
N GLN A 241 -30.89 -23.96 -13.04
CA GLN A 241 -29.44 -24.07 -13.04
C GLN A 241 -28.84 -23.28 -14.19
N ASN A 242 -27.72 -22.58 -13.96
CA ASN A 242 -27.03 -21.76 -14.96
C ASN A 242 -27.86 -20.60 -15.54
N LEU A 243 -28.82 -20.09 -14.78
CA LEU A 243 -29.56 -18.86 -15.12
C LEU A 243 -28.62 -17.63 -15.23
N PHE A 244 -27.55 -17.60 -14.43
CA PHE A 244 -26.51 -16.58 -14.47
C PHE A 244 -25.14 -17.19 -14.81
N ASP A 245 -24.36 -16.51 -15.63
CA ASP A 245 -22.96 -16.91 -15.89
C ASP A 245 -22.06 -16.71 -14.67
N LEU A 246 -22.36 -15.68 -13.86
CA LEU A 246 -21.58 -15.26 -12.71
C LEU A 246 -22.50 -14.66 -11.64
N VAL A 247 -22.33 -15.10 -10.39
CA VAL A 247 -22.82 -14.38 -9.21
C VAL A 247 -21.64 -13.78 -8.45
N ILE A 248 -21.77 -12.53 -8.05
CA ILE A 248 -20.82 -11.86 -7.15
C ILE A 248 -21.55 -11.65 -5.83
N VAL A 249 -21.04 -12.27 -4.78
CA VAL A 249 -21.53 -12.08 -3.41
C VAL A 249 -20.60 -11.10 -2.74
N ASP A 250 -21.09 -9.90 -2.48
CA ASP A 250 -20.39 -8.91 -1.66
C ASP A 250 -20.82 -9.06 -0.20
N GLU A 251 -19.98 -8.60 0.74
CA GLU A 251 -20.21 -8.73 2.19
C GLU A 251 -20.52 -10.18 2.63
N ALA A 252 -19.86 -11.16 2.02
CA ALA A 252 -20.14 -12.59 2.23
C ALA A 252 -19.83 -13.10 3.65
N SER A 253 -19.08 -12.34 4.46
CA SER A 253 -18.89 -12.62 5.89
C SER A 253 -20.20 -12.48 6.70
N GLN A 254 -21.20 -11.82 6.12
CA GLN A 254 -22.52 -11.59 6.72
C GLN A 254 -23.58 -12.56 6.28
N LEU A 255 -23.27 -13.37 5.29
CA LEU A 255 -24.23 -14.25 4.67
C LEU A 255 -24.07 -15.64 5.25
N ALA A 256 -25.10 -16.11 5.95
CA ALA A 256 -25.19 -17.50 6.37
C ALA A 256 -25.22 -18.44 5.15
N VAL A 257 -24.58 -19.60 5.29
CA VAL A 257 -24.33 -20.53 4.17
C VAL A 257 -25.64 -21.00 3.54
N GLU A 258 -26.64 -21.33 4.35
CA GLU A 258 -27.95 -21.82 3.91
C GLU A 258 -28.73 -20.79 3.09
N ARG A 259 -28.51 -19.49 3.33
CA ARG A 259 -29.10 -18.41 2.53
C ARG A 259 -28.39 -18.24 1.18
N ALA A 260 -27.15 -18.70 1.06
CA ALA A 260 -26.38 -18.61 -0.18
C ALA A 260 -26.78 -19.65 -1.24
N ILE A 261 -27.14 -20.86 -0.79
CA ILE A 261 -27.39 -22.01 -1.66
C ILE A 261 -28.34 -21.70 -2.83
N PRO A 262 -29.50 -21.04 -2.65
CA PRO A 262 -30.45 -20.85 -3.74
C PRO A 262 -29.91 -20.01 -4.89
N PHE A 263 -29.15 -18.94 -4.61
CA PHE A 263 -28.62 -18.11 -5.68
C PHE A 263 -27.33 -18.69 -6.28
N LEU A 264 -26.54 -19.44 -5.50
CA LEU A 264 -25.38 -20.18 -6.01
C LEU A 264 -25.81 -21.25 -7.01
N TYR A 265 -26.93 -21.95 -6.74
CA TYR A 265 -27.50 -22.93 -7.67
C TYR A 265 -27.86 -22.34 -9.04
N ARG A 266 -28.27 -21.06 -9.07
CA ARG A 266 -28.62 -20.35 -10.29
C ARG A 266 -27.43 -19.90 -11.11
N ALA A 267 -26.21 -19.95 -10.58
CA ALA A 267 -25.03 -19.40 -11.22
C ALA A 267 -24.03 -20.47 -11.65
N ARG A 268 -23.37 -20.25 -12.79
CA ARG A 268 -22.32 -21.14 -13.29
C ARG A 268 -20.99 -20.95 -12.58
N ARG A 269 -20.74 -19.73 -12.08
CA ARG A 269 -19.54 -19.33 -11.34
C ARG A 269 -19.94 -18.38 -10.21
N ALA A 270 -19.19 -18.41 -9.12
CA ALA A 270 -19.35 -17.49 -8.00
C ALA A 270 -18.04 -16.79 -7.67
N VAL A 271 -18.14 -15.49 -7.37
CA VAL A 271 -17.08 -14.71 -6.72
C VAL A 271 -17.60 -14.32 -5.35
N ILE A 272 -16.85 -14.66 -4.31
CA ILE A 272 -17.22 -14.42 -2.92
C ILE A 272 -16.24 -13.38 -2.39
N ALA A 273 -16.77 -12.22 -2.01
CA ALA A 273 -16.01 -11.09 -1.49
C ALA A 273 -16.60 -10.67 -0.14
N GLY A 274 -15.74 -10.26 0.78
CA GLY A 274 -16.12 -9.85 2.12
C GLY A 274 -14.90 -9.72 3.02
N ASP A 275 -15.15 -9.41 4.29
CA ASP A 275 -14.11 -9.21 5.29
C ASP A 275 -14.43 -10.03 6.56
N GLU A 276 -13.58 -11.00 6.84
CA GLU A 276 -13.66 -11.89 8.02
C GLU A 276 -13.45 -11.15 9.36
N LYS A 277 -12.84 -9.96 9.32
CA LYS A 277 -12.58 -9.11 10.49
C LYS A 277 -13.72 -8.14 10.76
N GLN A 278 -14.81 -8.23 9.99
CA GLN A 278 -16.04 -7.47 10.19
C GLN A 278 -17.14 -8.35 10.80
N LEU A 279 -18.36 -7.81 10.90
CA LEU A 279 -19.48 -8.46 11.58
C LEU A 279 -19.86 -9.79 10.91
N PRO A 280 -20.00 -10.88 11.70
CA PRO A 280 -20.57 -12.14 11.21
C PRO A 280 -22.09 -12.01 10.99
N PRO A 281 -22.76 -13.02 10.39
CA PRO A 281 -24.20 -13.00 10.25
C PRO A 281 -24.88 -12.91 11.62
N PHE A 282 -25.95 -12.12 11.71
CA PHE A 282 -26.70 -11.95 12.95
C PHE A 282 -27.67 -13.13 13.15
N ASP A 283 -27.38 -14.01 14.11
CA ASP A 283 -28.28 -15.09 14.52
C ASP A 283 -29.39 -14.54 15.43
N LEU A 284 -30.46 -14.04 14.81
CA LEU A 284 -31.67 -13.59 15.51
C LEU A 284 -32.51 -14.78 16.05
N PHE A 285 -32.16 -16.02 15.68
CA PHE A 285 -32.95 -17.23 15.93
C PHE A 285 -32.29 -18.27 16.85
N GLN A 286 -31.19 -17.94 17.54
CA GLN A 286 -30.83 -18.72 18.73
C GLN A 286 -31.86 -18.42 19.82
N ILE A 287 -32.94 -19.21 19.80
CA ILE A 287 -33.78 -19.43 20.97
C ILE A 287 -32.80 -19.77 22.10
N ARG A 288 -32.70 -18.90 23.10
CA ARG A 288 -32.07 -19.25 24.37
C ARG A 288 -32.95 -20.32 24.99
N GLU A 289 -32.72 -21.58 24.66
CA GLU A 289 -33.17 -22.66 25.51
C GLU A 289 -32.28 -22.62 26.75
N ASP A 290 -32.85 -22.10 27.84
CA ASP A 290 -32.31 -22.17 29.19
C ASP A 290 -32.38 -23.62 29.70
N GLU A 291 -31.82 -24.58 28.96
CA GLU A 291 -31.60 -25.95 29.42
C GLU A 291 -30.11 -26.30 29.33
N PRO A 292 -29.49 -26.80 30.43
CA PRO A 292 -28.12 -27.28 30.39
C PRO A 292 -28.14 -28.69 29.81
N GLU A 293 -28.28 -28.81 28.49
CA GLU A 293 -28.03 -30.07 27.81
C GLU A 293 -26.59 -30.12 27.29
N GLU A 294 -26.03 -31.31 27.42
CA GLU A 294 -24.64 -31.68 27.22
C GLU A 294 -24.12 -31.27 25.83
N GLU A 295 -22.80 -31.04 25.76
CA GLU A 295 -22.02 -30.64 24.60
C GLU A 295 -22.23 -31.58 23.39
N ASP A 296 -23.28 -31.36 22.60
CA ASP A 296 -23.31 -31.80 21.21
C ASP A 296 -22.59 -30.75 20.35
N GLU A 297 -21.28 -30.97 20.17
CA GLU A 297 -20.33 -30.23 19.32
C GLU A 297 -20.67 -30.25 17.80
N ALA A 298 -21.94 -30.36 17.41
CA ALA A 298 -22.36 -30.55 16.02
C ALA A 298 -23.20 -29.39 15.43
N ILE A 299 -23.12 -28.18 15.99
CA ILE A 299 -23.64 -26.97 15.34
C ILE A 299 -22.52 -26.40 14.44
N SER A 300 -22.60 -26.69 13.14
CA SER A 300 -21.76 -26.21 12.02
C SER A 300 -20.71 -25.13 12.39
N GLU A 301 -19.43 -25.51 12.36
CA GLU A 301 -18.29 -24.61 12.64
C GLU A 301 -18.20 -23.41 11.69
N GLU A 302 -18.81 -23.48 10.50
CA GLU A 302 -18.73 -22.46 9.46
C GLU A 302 -19.91 -21.48 9.56
N LYS A 303 -19.62 -20.27 10.07
CA LYS A 303 -20.62 -19.25 10.36
C LYS A 303 -21.10 -18.47 9.13
N SER A 304 -20.25 -18.31 8.12
CA SER A 304 -20.54 -17.49 6.94
C SER A 304 -20.10 -18.14 5.64
N LEU A 305 -20.68 -17.70 4.52
CA LEU A 305 -20.28 -18.12 3.19
C LEU A 305 -18.80 -17.80 2.93
N LEU A 306 -18.29 -16.68 3.45
CA LEU A 306 -16.88 -16.33 3.32
C LEU A 306 -15.98 -17.34 4.02
N ASP A 307 -16.32 -17.74 5.25
CA ASP A 307 -15.50 -18.70 6.02
C ASP A 307 -15.40 -20.05 5.31
N LEU A 308 -16.54 -20.59 4.85
CA LEU A 308 -16.59 -21.81 4.04
C LEU A 308 -15.82 -21.67 2.71
N ALA A 309 -15.89 -20.50 2.07
CA ALA A 309 -15.14 -20.29 0.83
C ALA A 309 -13.63 -20.28 1.07
N ARG A 310 -13.17 -19.70 2.18
CA ARG A 310 -11.75 -19.61 2.54
C ARG A 310 -11.15 -20.96 2.93
N THR A 311 -11.90 -21.83 3.60
CA THR A 311 -11.43 -23.19 3.93
C THR A 311 -11.21 -24.02 2.67
N ARG A 312 -12.04 -23.80 1.63
CA ARG A 312 -12.04 -24.65 0.43
C ARG A 312 -11.24 -24.11 -0.77
N TYR A 313 -11.08 -22.80 -0.88
CA TYR A 313 -10.52 -22.13 -2.05
C TYR A 313 -9.39 -21.17 -1.70
N LYS A 314 -8.58 -20.84 -2.72
CA LYS A 314 -7.49 -19.86 -2.57
C LYS A 314 -8.05 -18.45 -2.37
N THR A 315 -7.76 -17.84 -1.23
CA THR A 315 -8.10 -16.46 -0.93
C THR A 315 -7.15 -15.47 -1.62
N ILE A 316 -7.69 -14.32 -2.03
CA ILE A 316 -6.92 -13.17 -2.53
C ILE A 316 -7.24 -11.99 -1.63
N ASN A 317 -6.24 -11.49 -0.91
CA ASN A 317 -6.40 -10.34 -0.02
C ASN A 317 -6.16 -9.04 -0.80
N LEU A 318 -7.01 -8.04 -0.55
CA LEU A 318 -6.83 -6.68 -1.06
C LEU A 318 -6.05 -5.88 -0.01
N SER A 319 -4.80 -5.53 -0.34
CA SER A 319 -3.87 -4.94 0.63
C SER A 319 -3.91 -3.41 0.68
N TRP A 320 -4.70 -2.72 -0.15
CA TRP A 320 -4.62 -1.25 -0.24
C TRP A 320 -5.82 -0.57 0.40
N HIS A 321 -5.56 0.37 1.31
CA HIS A 321 -6.61 1.13 1.99
C HIS A 321 -6.78 2.53 1.39
N TYR A 322 -7.95 2.80 0.81
CA TYR A 322 -8.22 4.07 0.11
C TYR A 322 -9.14 5.03 0.89
N ARG A 323 -9.94 4.52 1.83
CA ARG A 323 -11.03 5.27 2.48
C ARG A 323 -10.52 6.43 3.33
N SER A 324 -9.64 6.14 4.27
CA SER A 324 -9.22 7.13 5.28
C SER A 324 -8.25 8.14 4.67
N GLN A 325 -8.51 9.41 4.90
CA GLN A 325 -7.63 10.51 4.47
C GLN A 325 -6.29 10.47 5.21
N TYR A 326 -6.34 10.15 6.50
CA TYR A 326 -5.17 10.07 7.38
C TYR A 326 -4.90 8.63 7.77
N GLN A 327 -3.62 8.27 7.90
CA GLN A 327 -3.21 6.94 8.34
C GLN A 327 -3.70 6.63 9.76
N ASP A 328 -3.82 7.66 10.61
CA ASP A 328 -4.17 7.49 12.02
C ASP A 328 -5.52 6.81 12.21
N LEU A 329 -6.46 7.04 11.29
CA LEU A 329 -7.81 6.47 11.32
C LEU A 329 -7.84 4.97 11.07
N ILE A 330 -6.83 4.41 10.40
CA ILE A 330 -6.79 2.98 10.04
C ILE A 330 -5.66 2.21 10.73
N ASN A 331 -4.59 2.89 11.18
CA ASN A 331 -3.42 2.23 11.74
C ASN A 331 -3.74 1.32 12.92
N PHE A 332 -4.62 1.74 13.83
CA PHE A 332 -5.09 0.87 14.91
C PHE A 332 -5.69 -0.43 14.35
N SER A 333 -6.66 -0.33 13.43
CA SER A 333 -7.31 -1.50 12.85
C SER A 333 -6.34 -2.36 12.04
N ASN A 334 -5.43 -1.73 11.28
CA ASN A 334 -4.41 -2.43 10.50
C ASN A 334 -3.57 -3.34 11.41
N HIS A 335 -3.10 -2.83 12.54
CA HIS A 335 -2.28 -3.61 13.48
C HIS A 335 -3.12 -4.62 14.29
N ALA A 336 -4.32 -4.24 14.72
CA ALA A 336 -5.15 -5.08 15.58
C ALA A 336 -5.86 -6.24 14.87
N PHE A 337 -6.20 -6.07 13.58
CA PHE A 337 -7.03 -7.02 12.83
C PHE A 337 -6.38 -7.55 11.55
N TYR A 338 -5.49 -6.79 10.92
CA TYR A 338 -4.89 -7.12 9.62
C TYR A 338 -3.37 -7.31 9.67
N GLU A 339 -2.82 -7.53 10.86
CA GLU A 339 -1.39 -7.85 11.09
C GLU A 339 -0.41 -6.76 10.57
N GLY A 340 -0.89 -5.54 10.29
CA GLY A 340 -0.08 -4.47 9.70
C GLY A 340 0.15 -4.61 8.20
N LEU A 341 -0.54 -5.54 7.52
CA LEU A 341 -0.33 -5.89 6.12
C LEU A 341 -1.07 -4.96 5.13
N LEU A 342 -1.94 -4.06 5.61
CA LEU A 342 -2.55 -3.05 4.75
C LEU A 342 -1.53 -1.96 4.41
N ASN A 343 -1.41 -1.65 3.12
CA ASN A 343 -0.73 -0.51 2.56
C ASN A 343 -1.56 0.75 2.81
N VAL A 344 -1.03 1.62 3.66
CA VAL A 344 -1.65 2.88 4.05
C VAL A 344 -0.69 4.01 3.69
N ALA A 345 -1.19 5.06 3.03
CA ALA A 345 -0.38 6.24 2.73
C ALA A 345 -0.06 6.98 4.03
N PRO A 346 1.21 7.38 4.27
CA PRO A 346 1.53 8.25 5.39
C PRO A 346 0.86 9.63 5.24
N ASN A 347 0.73 10.36 6.35
CA ASN A 347 0.19 11.73 6.30
C ASN A 347 1.21 12.68 5.67
N ALA A 348 0.77 13.50 4.70
CA ALA A 348 1.56 14.60 4.18
C ALA A 348 1.53 15.84 5.11
N ILE A 349 0.49 15.97 5.93
CA ILE A 349 0.24 17.10 6.82
C ILE A 349 -0.30 16.55 8.15
N ASN A 350 0.27 17.02 9.26
CA ASN A 350 -0.14 16.70 10.63
C ASN A 350 -0.64 17.98 11.33
N ASP A 351 -1.85 18.45 11.04
CA ASP A 351 -2.37 19.69 11.64
C ASP A 351 -2.62 19.53 13.16
N PRO A 352 -1.89 20.25 14.05
CA PRO A 352 -2.12 20.19 15.49
C PRO A 352 -3.47 20.73 15.95
N GLN A 353 -4.09 21.62 15.16
CA GLN A 353 -5.40 22.18 15.50
C GLN A 353 -6.53 21.20 15.12
N HIS A 354 -6.28 20.34 14.14
CA HIS A 354 -7.28 19.40 13.60
C HIS A 354 -6.69 17.99 13.49
N PRO A 355 -6.39 17.32 14.63
CA PRO A 355 -5.87 15.96 14.57
C PRO A 355 -6.93 15.01 14.01
N PRO A 356 -6.55 13.95 13.27
CA PRO A 356 -7.51 13.03 12.65
C PRO A 356 -8.41 12.30 13.65
N ILE A 357 -7.92 12.10 14.88
CA ILE A 357 -8.70 11.57 15.99
C ILE A 357 -8.67 12.57 17.13
N ARG A 358 -9.85 13.08 17.52
CA ARG A 358 -10.02 13.93 18.70
C ARG A 358 -10.58 13.13 19.86
N TRP A 359 -9.98 13.31 21.03
CA TRP A 359 -10.43 12.69 22.28
C TRP A 359 -11.10 13.74 23.16
N ILE A 360 -12.38 13.57 23.43
CA ILE A 360 -13.18 14.45 24.27
C ILE A 360 -13.53 13.71 25.55
N ARG A 361 -12.85 14.08 26.63
CA ARG A 361 -13.20 13.61 27.96
C ARG A 361 -14.42 14.36 28.47
N CYS A 362 -15.41 13.62 28.96
CA CYS A 362 -16.53 14.15 29.71
C CYS A 362 -16.57 13.50 31.11
N ASN A 363 -17.30 14.12 32.03
CA ASN A 363 -17.53 13.57 33.37
C ASN A 363 -19.00 13.13 33.47
N GLY A 364 -19.36 12.18 32.61
CA GLY A 364 -20.70 11.59 32.62
C GLY A 364 -20.87 10.54 33.71
N MET A 365 -22.12 10.19 33.95
CA MET A 365 -22.53 9.18 34.91
C MET A 365 -23.33 8.11 34.18
N TRP A 366 -23.11 6.85 34.56
CA TRP A 366 -23.84 5.71 34.00
C TRP A 366 -25.16 5.52 34.73
N GLU A 367 -26.26 5.78 34.05
CA GLU A 367 -27.60 5.67 34.61
C GLU A 367 -28.53 5.00 33.59
N ASN A 368 -29.25 3.96 34.00
CA ASN A 368 -30.21 3.24 33.12
C ASN A 368 -29.63 2.77 31.77
N GLN A 369 -28.32 2.48 31.74
CA GLN A 369 -27.53 2.10 30.56
C GLN A 369 -27.29 3.22 29.54
N THR A 370 -27.44 4.47 29.97
CA THR A 370 -27.18 5.67 29.17
C THR A 370 -26.25 6.62 29.90
N ASN A 371 -25.80 7.64 29.16
CA ASN A 371 -24.98 8.72 29.66
C ASN A 371 -25.44 10.05 29.04
N HIS A 372 -26.19 10.80 29.82
CA HIS A 372 -26.79 12.08 29.42
C HIS A 372 -25.76 13.18 29.15
N VAL A 373 -24.66 13.21 29.91
CA VAL A 373 -23.61 14.22 29.72
C VAL A 373 -22.91 13.97 28.39
N GLU A 374 -22.62 12.71 28.09
CA GLU A 374 -22.02 12.34 26.81
C GLU A 374 -22.96 12.61 25.64
N ALA A 375 -24.25 12.27 25.77
CA ALA A 375 -25.23 12.52 24.72
C ALA A 375 -25.35 14.02 24.35
N LYS A 376 -25.38 14.90 25.35
CA LYS A 376 -25.35 16.36 25.11
C LYS A 376 -24.06 16.79 24.42
N ARG A 377 -22.91 16.29 24.91
CA ARG A 377 -21.60 16.62 24.35
C ARG A 377 -21.48 16.19 22.88
N VAL A 378 -22.06 15.05 22.50
CA VAL A 378 -22.13 14.58 21.11
C VAL A 378 -22.88 15.59 20.25
N VAL A 379 -24.05 16.06 20.68
CA VAL A 379 -24.84 17.05 19.93
C VAL A 379 -24.12 18.39 19.82
N ASP A 380 -23.41 18.81 20.86
CA ASP A 380 -22.56 19.99 20.80
C ASP A 380 -21.42 19.83 19.78
N GLU A 381 -20.86 18.63 19.64
CA GLU A 381 -19.84 18.36 18.61
C GLU A 381 -20.42 18.29 17.20
N ILE A 382 -21.64 17.81 17.01
CA ILE A 382 -22.33 17.90 15.71
C ILE A 382 -22.40 19.36 15.27
N ARG A 383 -22.83 20.25 16.17
CA ARG A 383 -22.85 21.70 15.94
C ARG A 383 -21.45 22.22 15.62
N ASN A 384 -20.46 21.95 16.47
CA ASN A 384 -19.10 22.46 16.29
C ASN A 384 -18.53 22.07 14.92
N VAL A 385 -18.78 20.84 14.47
CA VAL A 385 -18.31 20.36 13.17
C VAL A 385 -18.97 21.15 12.04
N TRP A 386 -20.29 21.37 12.08
CA TRP A 386 -20.98 22.15 11.05
C TRP A 386 -20.65 23.65 11.09
N GLU A 387 -20.39 24.23 12.26
CA GLU A 387 -19.98 25.64 12.38
C GLU A 387 -18.55 25.87 11.90
N SER A 388 -17.63 24.96 12.23
CA SER A 388 -16.19 25.15 11.99
C SER A 388 -15.71 24.66 10.63
N LYS A 389 -16.47 23.79 9.95
CA LYS A 389 -15.97 23.08 8.76
C LYS A 389 -16.96 23.16 7.62
N PHE A 390 -16.55 23.90 6.59
CA PHE A 390 -16.99 23.75 5.22
C PHE A 390 -15.78 23.32 4.41
N ASP A 391 -15.98 22.44 3.42
CA ASP A 391 -14.91 22.25 2.45
C ASP A 391 -14.70 23.52 1.60
N GLN A 392 -13.69 23.51 0.74
CA GLN A 392 -13.36 24.64 -0.13
C GLN A 392 -14.51 25.05 -1.08
N GLU A 393 -15.52 24.20 -1.23
CA GLU A 393 -16.69 24.40 -2.09
C GLU A 393 -17.94 24.81 -1.30
N GLY A 394 -17.84 24.99 0.02
CA GLY A 394 -18.96 25.40 0.88
C GLY A 394 -19.89 24.23 1.26
N VAL A 395 -19.44 22.99 1.14
CA VAL A 395 -20.23 21.80 1.48
C VAL A 395 -19.93 21.36 2.91
N TYR A 396 -21.00 21.07 3.67
CA TYR A 396 -20.89 20.53 5.02
C TYR A 396 -20.33 19.10 5.00
N PRO A 397 -19.43 18.73 5.94
CA PRO A 397 -19.00 17.35 6.08
C PRO A 397 -20.16 16.45 6.50
N SER A 398 -20.24 15.25 5.94
CA SER A 398 -21.19 14.24 6.37
C SER A 398 -20.82 13.72 7.77
N ILE A 399 -21.81 13.60 8.65
CA ILE A 399 -21.62 13.20 10.05
C ILE A 399 -22.32 11.88 10.33
N GLY A 400 -21.68 11.00 11.09
CA GLY A 400 -22.30 9.79 11.64
C GLY A 400 -21.99 9.65 13.11
N VAL A 401 -23.00 9.34 13.92
CA VAL A 401 -22.83 9.05 15.34
C VAL A 401 -22.95 7.55 15.56
N ILE A 402 -21.95 6.98 16.23
CA ILE A 402 -21.89 5.57 16.58
C ILE A 402 -21.89 5.43 18.11
N THR A 403 -22.72 4.53 18.61
CA THR A 403 -22.85 4.21 20.04
C THR A 403 -22.59 2.74 20.29
N PHE A 404 -22.17 2.37 21.50
CA PHE A 404 -22.02 0.95 21.85
C PHE A 404 -23.34 0.22 22.07
N ASN A 405 -24.38 0.93 22.50
CA ASN A 405 -25.66 0.32 22.87
C ASN A 405 -26.84 1.12 22.31
N GLU A 406 -27.98 0.43 22.15
CA GLU A 406 -29.20 0.99 21.55
C GLU A 406 -29.84 2.09 22.41
N LYS A 407 -29.80 1.98 23.75
CA LYS A 407 -30.38 3.00 24.62
C LYS A 407 -29.66 4.34 24.54
N GLN A 408 -28.32 4.32 24.41
CA GLN A 408 -27.54 5.53 24.18
C GLN A 408 -27.82 6.11 22.79
N GLN A 409 -28.04 5.26 21.78
CA GLN A 409 -28.47 5.69 20.44
C GLN A 409 -29.81 6.45 20.51
N GLU A 410 -30.81 5.89 21.19
CA GLU A 410 -32.13 6.51 21.38
C GLU A 410 -32.00 7.83 22.13
N LEU A 411 -31.23 7.86 23.23
CA LEU A 411 -31.02 9.07 24.00
C LEU A 411 -30.39 10.20 23.15
N ILE A 412 -29.40 9.89 22.32
CA ILE A 412 -28.77 10.91 21.46
C ILE A 412 -29.78 11.43 20.43
N LYS A 413 -30.62 10.56 19.84
CA LYS A 413 -31.70 11.00 18.94
C LYS A 413 -32.66 11.95 19.64
N ASP A 414 -33.10 11.60 20.85
CA ASP A 414 -33.98 12.47 21.65
C ASP A 414 -33.35 13.83 21.97
N VAL A 415 -32.04 13.87 22.22
CA VAL A 415 -31.32 15.13 22.47
C VAL A 415 -31.20 15.96 21.19
N ILE A 416 -30.97 15.33 20.03
CA ILE A 416 -30.97 16.01 18.72
C ILE A 416 -32.36 16.60 18.45
N ASP A 417 -33.43 15.82 18.61
CA ASP A 417 -34.80 16.28 18.36
C ASP A 417 -35.17 17.47 19.25
N LYS A 418 -34.87 17.39 20.55
CA LYS A 418 -35.05 18.51 21.49
C LYS A 418 -34.22 19.74 21.10
N ARG A 419 -33.01 19.54 20.57
CA ARG A 419 -32.15 20.66 20.13
C ARG A 419 -32.71 21.33 18.87
N LEU A 420 -33.25 20.55 17.93
CA LEU A 420 -33.92 21.06 16.73
C LEU A 420 -35.17 21.89 17.08
N GLU A 421 -35.90 21.51 18.13
CA GLU A 421 -37.08 22.27 18.60
C GLU A 421 -36.73 23.54 19.37
N SER A 422 -35.67 23.49 20.19
CA SER A 422 -35.33 24.57 21.13
C SER A 422 -34.32 25.58 20.61
N ASP A 423 -33.55 25.25 19.57
CA ASP A 423 -32.47 26.09 19.04
C ASP A 423 -32.61 26.34 17.52
N PRO A 424 -33.04 27.55 17.13
CA PRO A 424 -33.21 27.91 15.72
C PRO A 424 -31.92 27.86 14.90
N GLU A 425 -30.76 28.16 15.49
CA GLU A 425 -29.46 28.14 14.79
C GLU A 425 -29.04 26.70 14.47
N PHE A 426 -29.27 25.77 15.41
CA PHE A 426 -29.02 24.35 15.15
C PHE A 426 -29.93 23.80 14.04
N LEU A 427 -31.21 24.23 14.02
CA LEU A 427 -32.15 23.84 12.98
C LEU A 427 -31.72 24.35 11.59
N GLU A 428 -31.21 25.58 11.50
CA GLU A 428 -30.67 26.15 10.27
C GLU A 428 -29.45 25.35 9.78
N LEU A 429 -28.46 25.13 10.65
CA LEU A 429 -27.28 24.31 10.33
C LEU A 429 -27.65 22.90 9.87
N HIS A 430 -28.56 22.24 10.59
CA HIS A 430 -29.04 20.92 10.22
C HIS A 430 -29.70 20.94 8.83
N THR A 431 -30.54 21.92 8.55
CA THR A 431 -31.24 22.04 7.26
C THR A 431 -30.25 22.27 6.13
N SER A 432 -29.34 23.22 6.28
CA SER A 432 -28.31 23.52 5.27
C SER A 432 -27.35 22.35 5.02
N ALA A 433 -27.01 21.57 6.05
CA ALA A 433 -26.19 20.37 5.89
C ALA A 433 -26.90 19.24 5.12
N HIS A 434 -28.24 19.21 5.10
CA HIS A 434 -29.02 18.20 4.40
C HIS A 434 -29.48 18.66 3.00
N GLU A 435 -29.57 19.97 2.77
CA GLU A 435 -29.92 20.54 1.47
C GLU A 435 -28.83 20.26 0.42
N GLY A 436 -29.15 19.44 -0.59
CA GLY A 436 -28.20 19.09 -1.66
C GLY A 436 -27.24 17.94 -1.33
N ALA A 437 -27.25 17.44 -0.08
CA ALA A 437 -26.49 16.24 0.29
C ALA A 437 -27.01 15.00 -0.46
N LYS A 438 -26.09 14.11 -0.84
CA LYS A 438 -26.50 12.78 -1.30
C LYS A 438 -27.23 12.08 -0.16
N LYS A 439 -28.22 11.24 -0.50
CA LYS A 439 -28.95 10.45 0.51
C LYS A 439 -28.02 9.68 1.45
N ASP A 440 -26.92 9.16 0.90
CA ASP A 440 -25.89 8.40 1.61
C ASP A 440 -25.00 9.26 2.51
N ASP A 441 -25.06 10.59 2.46
CA ASP A 441 -24.29 11.53 3.29
C ASP A 441 -25.12 12.15 4.43
N SER A 442 -26.41 11.78 4.57
CA SER A 442 -27.29 12.24 5.67
C SER A 442 -26.74 11.91 7.07
N LEU A 443 -27.08 12.73 8.07
CA LEU A 443 -26.74 12.43 9.47
C LEU A 443 -27.37 11.09 9.90
N PHE A 444 -26.58 10.20 10.49
CA PHE A 444 -27.11 9.01 11.15
C PHE A 444 -26.69 8.94 12.62
N VAL A 445 -27.52 8.26 13.41
CA VAL A 445 -27.20 7.82 14.77
C VAL A 445 -27.51 6.33 14.87
N LYS A 446 -26.47 5.51 14.97
CA LYS A 446 -26.56 4.05 14.96
C LYS A 446 -25.76 3.43 16.11
N ASN A 447 -26.16 2.26 16.57
CA ASN A 447 -25.34 1.43 17.44
C ASN A 447 -24.32 0.63 16.61
N ILE A 448 -23.32 0.10 17.30
CA ILE A 448 -22.20 -0.63 16.70
C ILE A 448 -22.62 -1.86 15.87
N GLU A 449 -23.82 -2.38 16.10
CA GLU A 449 -24.35 -3.55 15.39
C GLU A 449 -24.97 -3.19 14.03
N ASN A 450 -25.40 -1.93 13.84
CA ASN A 450 -26.17 -1.50 12.67
C ASN A 450 -25.40 -0.56 11.72
N VAL A 451 -24.11 -0.29 11.96
CA VAL A 451 -23.32 0.73 11.25
C VAL A 451 -22.51 0.22 10.05
N GLN A 452 -22.76 -1.01 9.61
CA GLN A 452 -21.99 -1.57 8.52
C GLN A 452 -22.39 -0.99 7.16
N GLY A 453 -21.40 -0.87 6.27
CA GLY A 453 -21.59 -0.32 4.93
C GLY A 453 -21.72 1.21 4.92
N ASP A 454 -22.11 1.82 6.04
CA ASP A 454 -22.11 3.27 6.19
C ASP A 454 -20.69 3.79 6.41
N GLU A 455 -20.42 5.00 5.93
CA GLU A 455 -19.20 5.76 6.18
C GLU A 455 -19.52 7.25 6.13
N ARG A 456 -18.77 8.06 6.88
CA ARG A 456 -18.97 9.51 6.93
C ARG A 456 -17.64 10.24 6.95
N ASP A 457 -17.66 11.51 6.55
CA ASP A 457 -16.49 12.36 6.67
C ASP A 457 -16.04 12.48 8.12
N VAL A 458 -16.99 12.71 9.03
CA VAL A 458 -16.76 12.76 10.46
C VAL A 458 -17.59 11.70 11.17
N ILE A 459 -16.94 10.87 11.99
CA ILE A 459 -17.61 9.94 12.89
C ILE A 459 -17.46 10.41 14.32
N ILE A 460 -18.57 10.59 15.02
CA ILE A 460 -18.59 10.83 16.46
C ILE A 460 -18.88 9.50 17.15
N PHE A 461 -17.87 8.98 17.86
CA PHE A 461 -17.94 7.73 18.59
C PHE A 461 -18.27 8.00 20.07
N SER A 462 -19.50 7.72 20.47
CA SER A 462 -19.98 7.82 21.84
C SER A 462 -19.71 6.49 22.56
N VAL A 463 -18.78 6.51 23.51
CA VAL A 463 -18.46 5.35 24.36
C VAL A 463 -19.65 4.98 25.25
N GLY A 464 -20.37 5.96 25.78
CA GLY A 464 -21.56 5.82 26.61
C GLY A 464 -21.28 5.31 28.03
N TYR A 465 -20.32 4.40 28.21
CA TYR A 465 -19.98 3.83 29.51
C TYR A 465 -19.31 4.85 30.44
N ALA A 466 -19.67 4.80 31.73
CA ALA A 466 -19.17 5.68 32.78
C ALA A 466 -19.23 4.97 34.15
N LYS A 467 -18.71 5.63 35.18
CA LYS A 467 -18.94 5.21 36.58
C LYS A 467 -20.39 5.52 36.96
N ASP A 468 -20.99 4.67 37.77
CA ASP A 468 -22.33 4.91 38.33
C ASP A 468 -22.30 5.95 39.47
N ALA A 469 -23.45 6.19 40.11
CA ALA A 469 -23.58 7.15 41.22
C ALA A 469 -22.71 6.78 42.44
N ASP A 470 -22.39 5.50 42.62
CA ASP A 470 -21.52 5.00 43.70
C ASP A 470 -20.03 5.05 43.31
N GLY A 471 -19.71 5.53 42.10
CA GLY A 471 -18.36 5.61 41.57
C GLY A 471 -17.80 4.28 41.06
N ILE A 472 -18.65 3.25 40.96
CA ILE A 472 -18.27 1.91 40.53
C ILE A 472 -18.30 1.85 39.00
N PHE A 473 -17.25 1.27 38.41
CA PHE A 473 -17.18 1.02 36.98
C PHE A 473 -17.42 -0.47 36.69
N ALA A 474 -18.55 -0.77 36.04
CA ALA A 474 -18.83 -2.12 35.55
C ALA A 474 -17.97 -2.43 34.32
N ASN A 475 -17.01 -3.35 34.45
CA ASN A 475 -16.15 -3.80 33.35
C ASN A 475 -16.90 -4.78 32.40
N PHE A 476 -18.11 -4.41 31.98
CA PHE A 476 -18.93 -5.19 31.06
C PHE A 476 -19.48 -4.29 29.96
N PHE A 477 -19.02 -4.52 28.73
CA PHE A 477 -19.29 -3.66 27.56
C PHE A 477 -20.34 -4.27 26.63
N GLY A 478 -21.34 -4.96 27.18
CA GLY A 478 -22.42 -5.56 26.39
C GLY A 478 -21.91 -6.50 25.30
N THR A 479 -22.34 -6.26 24.06
CA THR A 479 -22.00 -7.07 22.87
C THR A 479 -20.51 -7.03 22.52
N LEU A 480 -19.78 -5.99 22.96
CA LEU A 480 -18.32 -5.95 22.84
C LEU A 480 -17.64 -7.00 23.73
N SER A 481 -18.24 -7.37 24.87
CA SER A 481 -17.70 -8.38 25.78
C SER A 481 -18.05 -9.82 25.37
N MET A 482 -18.72 -10.02 24.23
CA MET A 482 -19.09 -11.32 23.68
C MET A 482 -18.12 -11.76 22.56
N LYS A 483 -18.26 -13.00 22.08
CA LYS A 483 -17.49 -13.54 20.93
C LYS A 483 -17.71 -12.66 19.69
N GLY A 484 -16.63 -12.23 19.03
CA GLY A 484 -16.70 -11.33 17.87
C GLY A 484 -17.00 -9.87 18.23
N GLY A 485 -16.89 -9.49 19.50
CA GLY A 485 -16.98 -8.09 19.92
C GLY A 485 -15.88 -7.23 19.32
N GLU A 486 -14.67 -7.76 19.18
CA GLU A 486 -13.55 -7.10 18.53
C GLU A 486 -13.86 -6.73 17.06
N ASN A 487 -14.60 -7.55 16.33
CA ASN A 487 -15.02 -7.24 14.95
C ASN A 487 -16.04 -6.09 14.92
N ARG A 488 -16.95 -6.01 15.91
CA ARG A 488 -17.86 -4.86 16.08
C ARG A 488 -17.06 -3.57 16.24
N LEU A 489 -16.03 -3.60 17.09
CA LEU A 489 -15.13 -2.45 17.28
C LEU A 489 -14.40 -2.09 15.99
N ASN A 490 -13.83 -3.07 15.26
CA ASN A 490 -13.17 -2.84 13.98
C ASN A 490 -14.08 -2.12 12.99
N VAL A 491 -15.35 -2.54 12.90
CA VAL A 491 -16.33 -1.86 12.05
C VAL A 491 -16.51 -0.41 12.49
N ALA A 492 -16.81 -0.14 13.75
CA ALA A 492 -17.01 1.23 14.24
C ALA A 492 -15.82 2.17 13.97
N VAL A 493 -14.60 1.73 14.29
CA VAL A 493 -13.42 2.60 14.21
C VAL A 493 -12.95 2.84 12.77
N THR A 494 -13.48 2.10 11.79
CA THR A 494 -13.12 2.21 10.35
C THR A 494 -14.16 2.96 9.50
N ARG A 495 -15.17 3.58 10.12
CA ARG A 495 -16.24 4.31 9.43
C ARG A 495 -15.88 5.75 9.04
N ALA A 496 -14.84 6.32 9.65
CA ALA A 496 -14.42 7.70 9.41
C ALA A 496 -13.58 7.83 8.13
N ARG A 497 -13.94 8.76 7.25
CA ARG A 497 -13.12 9.14 6.09
C ARG A 497 -12.08 10.21 6.46
N LYS A 498 -12.47 11.26 7.19
CA LYS A 498 -11.59 12.42 7.46
C LYS A 498 -11.28 12.59 8.95
N GLU A 499 -12.25 12.39 9.84
CA GLU A 499 -12.06 12.63 11.27
C GLU A 499 -12.88 11.66 12.14
N MET A 500 -12.32 11.25 13.27
CA MET A 500 -13.04 10.58 14.34
C MET A 500 -13.01 11.39 15.63
N ILE A 501 -14.17 11.65 16.22
CA ILE A 501 -14.32 12.33 17.51
C ILE A 501 -14.77 11.29 18.53
N VAL A 502 -13.89 10.90 19.44
CA VAL A 502 -14.20 9.95 20.51
C VAL A 502 -14.65 10.73 21.73
N VAL A 503 -15.92 10.58 22.11
CA VAL A 503 -16.50 11.16 23.33
C VAL A 503 -16.56 10.07 24.39
N SER A 504 -15.89 10.28 25.52
CA SER A 504 -15.78 9.25 26.55
C SER A 504 -15.78 9.81 27.97
N SER A 505 -16.55 9.16 28.84
CA SER A 505 -16.58 9.44 30.28
C SER A 505 -15.60 8.62 31.11
N ILE A 506 -14.80 7.76 30.47
CA ILE A 506 -13.83 6.88 31.13
C ILE A 506 -12.42 7.16 30.62
N ASP A 507 -11.42 6.99 31.49
CA ASP A 507 -10.04 6.93 31.03
C ASP A 507 -9.72 5.48 30.62
N PRO A 508 -8.92 5.24 29.57
CA PRO A 508 -8.51 3.88 29.21
C PRO A 508 -7.93 3.09 30.40
N ALA A 509 -7.24 3.76 31.33
CA ALA A 509 -6.71 3.14 32.54
C ALA A 509 -7.78 2.62 33.53
N ASP A 510 -9.02 3.09 33.43
CA ASP A 510 -10.15 2.58 34.23
C ASP A 510 -10.62 1.19 33.72
N ILE A 511 -10.32 0.83 32.46
CA ILE A 511 -10.75 -0.42 31.84
C ILE A 511 -9.82 -1.56 32.26
N LYS A 512 -10.38 -2.52 33.00
CA LYS A 512 -9.71 -3.78 33.34
C LYS A 512 -10.26 -4.89 32.44
N PRO A 513 -9.57 -5.26 31.36
CA PRO A 513 -10.07 -6.28 30.43
C PRO A 513 -9.91 -7.66 31.08
N THR A 514 -10.87 -8.06 31.91
CA THR A 514 -10.95 -9.41 32.51
C THR A 514 -11.83 -10.35 31.68
N SER A 515 -12.36 -9.89 30.55
CA SER A 515 -13.20 -10.70 29.66
C SER A 515 -12.39 -11.83 29.01
N LYS A 516 -13.06 -12.96 28.77
CA LYS A 516 -12.52 -14.07 27.95
C LYS A 516 -12.24 -13.65 26.51
N TYR A 517 -12.96 -12.65 26.00
CA TYR A 517 -12.88 -12.19 24.60
C TYR A 517 -12.09 -10.88 24.49
N ASP A 518 -11.47 -10.67 23.33
CA ASP A 518 -10.56 -9.55 23.10
C ASP A 518 -11.24 -8.19 22.96
N GLY A 519 -12.57 -8.12 22.75
CA GLY A 519 -13.28 -6.86 22.53
C GLY A 519 -12.96 -5.75 23.55
N PRO A 520 -13.11 -5.97 24.88
CA PRO A 520 -12.76 -4.97 25.89
C PRO A 520 -11.26 -4.61 25.92
N LYS A 521 -10.37 -5.58 25.63
CA LYS A 521 -8.93 -5.34 25.52
C LYS A 521 -8.64 -4.42 24.33
N ARG A 522 -9.24 -4.69 23.17
CA ARG A 522 -9.10 -3.86 21.97
C ARG A 522 -9.69 -2.47 22.16
N LEU A 523 -10.79 -2.34 22.89
CA LEU A 523 -11.34 -1.04 23.25
C LEU A 523 -10.35 -0.24 24.08
N ARG A 524 -9.80 -0.80 25.16
CA ARG A 524 -8.76 -0.12 25.96
C ARG A 524 -7.63 0.39 25.08
N GLN A 525 -7.06 -0.48 24.26
CA GLN A 525 -5.95 -0.15 23.35
C GLN A 525 -6.35 0.92 22.33
N PHE A 526 -7.57 0.88 21.80
CA PHE A 526 -8.08 1.91 20.89
C PHE A 526 -8.21 3.27 21.56
N LEU A 527 -8.77 3.31 22.78
CA LEU A 527 -8.92 4.57 23.52
C LEU A 527 -7.55 5.16 23.92
N GLU A 528 -6.58 4.31 24.30
CA GLU A 528 -5.18 4.72 24.51
C GLU A 528 -4.58 5.32 23.23
N TYR A 529 -4.74 4.62 22.11
CA TYR A 529 -4.28 5.09 20.80
C TYR A 529 -4.93 6.42 20.41
N ALA A 530 -6.25 6.55 20.56
CA ALA A 530 -6.99 7.78 20.27
C ALA A 530 -6.49 8.97 21.12
N LYS A 531 -6.14 8.75 22.39
CA LYS A 531 -5.56 9.76 23.28
C LYS A 531 -4.15 10.18 22.83
N MET A 532 -3.33 9.25 22.36
CA MET A 532 -2.00 9.55 21.79
C MET A 532 -2.12 10.32 20.47
N THR A 533 -3.05 9.94 19.59
CA THR A 533 -3.33 10.65 18.34
C THR A 533 -3.84 12.07 18.57
N ASN A 534 -4.75 12.26 19.53
CA ASN A 534 -5.24 13.59 19.88
C ASN A 534 -4.14 14.53 20.39
N SER A 535 -3.08 13.99 21.00
CA SER A 535 -1.93 14.75 21.48
C SER A 535 -0.76 14.81 20.49
N LEU A 536 -0.95 14.28 19.27
CA LEU A 536 0.10 14.12 18.24
C LEU A 536 1.37 13.42 18.77
N ASN A 537 1.23 12.51 19.72
CA ASN A 537 2.34 11.77 20.29
C ASN A 537 2.64 10.50 19.47
N GLU A 538 3.45 10.63 18.42
CA GLU A 538 3.83 9.50 17.56
C GLU A 538 4.53 8.37 18.31
N GLU A 539 5.39 8.67 19.29
CA GLU A 539 6.07 7.64 20.09
C GLU A 539 5.05 6.84 20.92
N GLY A 540 4.07 7.54 21.51
CA GLY A 540 2.95 6.92 22.20
C GLY A 540 2.08 6.07 21.29
N GLN A 541 1.77 6.54 20.07
CA GLN A 541 1.07 5.75 19.06
C GLN A 541 1.84 4.47 18.72
N LYS A 542 3.14 4.57 18.41
CA LYS A 542 4.00 3.43 18.09
C LYS A 542 4.04 2.43 19.25
N ALA A 543 4.16 2.91 20.50
CA ALA A 543 4.13 2.04 21.67
C ALA A 543 2.82 1.25 21.78
N VAL A 544 1.66 1.88 21.58
CA VAL A 544 0.37 1.17 21.62
C VAL A 544 0.26 0.16 20.46
N LEU A 545 0.69 0.53 19.25
CA LEU A 545 0.67 -0.37 18.09
C LEU A 545 1.64 -1.56 18.27
N SER A 546 2.78 -1.35 18.91
CA SER A 546 3.75 -2.40 19.25
C SER A 546 3.20 -3.39 20.29
N GLU A 547 2.42 -2.91 21.26
CA GLU A 547 1.72 -3.77 22.23
C GLU A 547 0.67 -4.65 21.53
N ILE A 548 -0.01 -4.09 20.52
CA ILE A 548 -1.05 -4.77 19.74
C ILE A 548 -0.45 -5.88 18.87
N ASN A 549 0.68 -5.60 18.22
CA ASN A 549 1.34 -6.50 17.26
C ASN A 549 2.88 -6.46 17.44
N PRO A 550 3.43 -7.22 18.39
CA PRO A 550 4.86 -7.17 18.73
C PRO A 550 5.77 -7.78 17.65
N ASP A 551 5.26 -8.71 16.85
CA ASP A 551 6.05 -9.41 15.83
C ASP A 551 6.42 -8.52 14.63
N MET A 552 5.63 -7.47 14.36
CA MET A 552 5.96 -6.47 13.35
C MET A 552 7.18 -5.61 13.71
N GLU A 553 7.53 -5.48 15.00
CA GLU A 553 8.68 -4.68 15.44
C GLU A 553 9.98 -5.46 15.63
N ARG A 554 9.98 -6.80 15.63
CA ARG A 554 11.23 -7.58 15.58
C ARG A 554 12.03 -7.36 14.28
N ILE A 555 11.41 -6.79 13.26
CA ILE A 555 12.04 -6.30 12.01
C ILE A 555 12.40 -4.79 12.12
N THR A 556 11.94 -4.11 13.18
CA THR A 556 11.83 -2.64 13.23
C THR A 556 12.46 -1.99 14.48
N GLU A 557 13.16 -2.72 15.35
CA GLU A 557 13.91 -2.12 16.47
C GLU A 557 15.30 -1.60 16.05
N SER A 558 15.41 -0.28 15.90
CA SER A 558 16.53 0.53 16.44
C SER A 558 16.37 2.01 16.01
N LYS A 559 16.60 2.93 16.96
CA LYS A 559 16.55 4.41 16.85
C LYS A 559 17.58 5.02 15.88
N ARG A 560 17.97 4.31 14.82
CA ARG A 560 18.89 4.81 13.78
C ARG A 560 18.09 5.31 12.59
N VAL A 561 18.59 6.32 11.90
CA VAL A 561 18.11 6.69 10.56
C VAL A 561 18.15 5.44 9.70
N LYS A 562 17.00 4.98 9.23
CA LYS A 562 16.87 3.72 8.49
C LYS A 562 16.85 4.00 7.00
N PHE A 563 17.61 3.19 6.29
CA PHE A 563 17.72 3.25 4.85
C PHE A 563 17.64 1.81 4.34
N ASP A 564 16.90 1.61 3.26
CA ASP A 564 16.82 0.30 2.60
C ASP A 564 18.02 0.07 1.67
N SER A 565 18.78 1.13 1.35
CA SER A 565 19.94 1.06 0.49
C SER A 565 21.02 2.12 0.77
N ASP A 566 22.28 1.80 0.45
CA ASP A 566 23.39 2.77 0.47
C ASP A 566 23.16 3.96 -0.46
N PHE A 567 22.33 3.77 -1.49
CA PHE A 567 21.92 4.83 -2.40
C PHE A 567 21.05 5.88 -1.67
N GLU A 568 20.06 5.47 -0.90
CA GLU A 568 19.25 6.39 -0.08
C GLU A 568 20.10 7.16 0.93
N ILE A 569 21.10 6.51 1.54
CA ILE A 569 22.05 7.17 2.45
C ILE A 569 22.76 8.34 1.75
N GLN A 570 23.22 8.12 0.52
CA GLN A 570 23.92 9.16 -0.25
C GLN A 570 23.00 10.32 -0.60
N VAL A 571 21.77 10.03 -1.04
CA VAL A 571 20.75 11.04 -1.34
C VAL A 571 20.44 11.88 -0.10
N TYR A 572 20.16 11.21 1.02
CA TYR A 572 19.88 11.86 2.30
C TYR A 572 21.00 12.81 2.73
N LYS A 573 22.26 12.33 2.75
CA LYS A 573 23.41 13.15 3.15
C LYS A 573 23.55 14.39 2.27
N LYS A 574 23.37 14.25 0.95
CA LYS A 574 23.52 15.37 0.00
C LYS A 574 22.43 16.42 0.13
N LEU A 575 21.19 16.01 0.38
CA LEU A 575 20.09 16.93 0.64
C LEU A 575 20.23 17.60 2.02
N GLN A 576 20.73 16.87 3.02
CA GLN A 576 21.04 17.43 4.34
C GLN A 576 22.18 18.46 4.27
N GLU A 577 23.23 18.22 3.49
CA GLU A 577 24.32 19.18 3.21
C GLU A 577 23.80 20.49 2.58
N ARG A 578 22.66 20.44 1.87
CA ARG A 578 21.98 21.61 1.30
C ARG A 578 21.10 22.37 2.31
N GLY A 579 20.98 21.87 3.54
CA GLY A 579 20.25 22.51 4.63
C GLY A 579 18.79 22.08 4.78
N HIS A 580 18.34 21.05 4.05
CA HIS A 580 16.98 20.54 4.17
C HIS A 580 16.82 19.64 5.41
N ARG A 581 15.70 19.78 6.11
CA ARG A 581 15.27 18.84 7.15
C ARG A 581 14.53 17.67 6.48
N ILE A 582 14.99 16.45 6.75
CA ILE A 582 14.53 15.25 6.05
C ILE A 582 14.22 14.17 7.06
N GLU A 583 13.06 13.55 6.90
CA GLU A 583 12.68 12.35 7.64
C GLU A 583 12.76 11.13 6.73
N THR A 584 13.12 9.98 7.29
CA THR A 584 13.34 8.74 6.55
C THR A 584 12.27 7.72 6.88
N GLN A 585 11.85 6.94 5.89
CA GLN A 585 10.96 5.79 6.10
C GLN A 585 9.62 6.22 6.75
N VAL A 586 9.01 7.27 6.22
CA VAL A 586 7.79 7.88 6.76
C VAL A 586 6.59 6.97 6.51
N GLY A 587 5.89 6.60 7.60
CA GLY A 587 4.69 5.75 7.60
C GLY A 587 4.71 4.65 8.67
N PHE A 588 3.53 4.18 9.06
CA PHE A 588 3.33 3.17 10.10
C PHE A 588 3.08 1.75 9.57
N SER A 589 2.88 1.59 8.26
CA SER A 589 2.64 0.29 7.62
C SER A 589 3.89 -0.19 6.84
N GLY A 590 3.79 -1.37 6.20
CA GLY A 590 4.80 -1.82 5.24
C GLY A 590 4.96 -0.90 4.01
N TYR A 591 4.08 0.08 3.87
CA TYR A 591 4.10 1.08 2.80
C TYR A 591 4.67 2.41 3.32
N LYS A 592 5.95 2.68 3.00
CA LYS A 592 6.69 3.86 3.46
C LYS A 592 7.18 4.71 2.30
N ILE A 593 7.45 5.99 2.60
CA ILE A 593 8.17 6.91 1.72
C ILE A 593 9.62 6.94 2.19
N ASP A 594 10.55 6.72 1.26
CA ASP A 594 11.98 6.54 1.58
C ASP A 594 12.53 7.77 2.29
N LEU A 595 12.32 8.97 1.71
CA LEU A 595 12.72 10.25 2.27
C LEU A 595 11.59 11.28 2.12
N ALA A 596 11.32 12.08 3.15
CA ALA A 596 10.34 13.17 3.11
C ALA A 596 10.99 14.48 3.55
N ILE A 597 10.82 15.53 2.75
CA ILE A 597 11.35 16.87 3.03
C ILE A 597 10.32 17.64 3.85
N VAL A 598 10.72 18.04 5.05
CA VAL A 598 9.90 18.84 5.96
C VAL A 598 9.81 20.28 5.42
N HIS A 599 8.63 20.88 5.52
CA HIS A 599 8.39 22.23 5.05
C HIS A 599 9.22 23.25 5.88
N PRO A 600 9.97 24.18 5.25
CA PRO A 600 10.87 25.09 5.97
C PRO A 600 10.23 26.03 6.99
N HIS A 601 8.94 26.34 6.81
CA HIS A 601 8.17 27.22 7.69
C HIS A 601 7.05 26.51 8.46
N ASP A 602 6.94 25.19 8.33
CA ASP A 602 5.91 24.39 9.01
C ASP A 602 6.42 22.98 9.28
N GLU A 603 6.85 22.71 10.51
CA GLU A 603 7.43 21.42 10.87
C GLU A 603 6.43 20.26 10.82
N ASN A 604 5.13 20.56 10.76
CA ASN A 604 4.07 19.56 10.76
C ASN A 604 3.68 19.12 9.34
N ARG A 605 4.36 19.61 8.31
CA ARG A 605 4.01 19.37 6.92
C ARG A 605 5.22 18.93 6.13
N TYR A 606 4.99 17.97 5.24
CA TYR A 606 5.96 17.57 4.24
C TYR A 606 5.69 18.30 2.93
N LEU A 607 6.76 18.86 2.36
CA LEU A 607 6.73 19.54 1.08
C LEU A 607 6.84 18.55 -0.08
N LEU A 608 7.73 17.57 0.06
CA LEU A 608 8.09 16.64 -1.01
C LEU A 608 8.46 15.27 -0.46
N GLY A 609 7.83 14.22 -0.97
CA GLY A 609 8.29 12.83 -0.78
C GLY A 609 9.22 12.43 -1.91
N ILE A 610 10.30 11.73 -1.58
CA ILE A 610 11.29 11.22 -2.52
C ILE A 610 11.30 9.69 -2.44
N GLU A 611 11.12 9.06 -3.61
CA GLU A 611 11.33 7.63 -3.79
C GLU A 611 12.65 7.36 -4.50
N CYS A 612 13.42 6.41 -3.97
CA CYS A 612 14.61 5.85 -4.57
C CYS A 612 14.25 4.52 -5.25
N ASP A 613 14.87 4.19 -6.39
CA ASP A 613 14.61 2.95 -7.15
C ASP A 613 15.27 1.70 -6.53
N GLY A 614 15.23 1.57 -5.20
CA GLY A 614 15.85 0.47 -4.42
C GLY A 614 15.15 -0.89 -4.52
N ALA A 615 15.49 -1.85 -3.65
CA ALA A 615 14.96 -3.23 -3.71
C ALA A 615 13.41 -3.29 -3.67
N THR A 616 12.77 -2.36 -2.96
CA THR A 616 11.31 -2.20 -2.87
C THR A 616 10.67 -1.81 -4.21
N PHE A 617 11.41 -1.14 -5.10
CA PHE A 617 10.98 -0.83 -6.47
C PHE A 617 10.83 -2.09 -7.36
N HIS A 618 11.54 -3.17 -7.02
CA HIS A 618 11.56 -4.42 -7.80
C HIS A 618 10.53 -5.47 -7.35
N SER A 619 9.85 -5.28 -6.20
CA SER A 619 8.93 -6.26 -5.63
C SER A 619 7.50 -6.18 -6.20
N ALA A 620 7.16 -5.11 -6.91
CA ALA A 620 5.82 -4.91 -7.47
C ALA A 620 5.51 -5.90 -8.60
N LYS A 621 4.35 -6.59 -8.48
CA LYS A 621 3.92 -7.63 -9.45
C LYS A 621 3.62 -7.07 -10.84
N SER A 622 3.26 -5.78 -10.94
CA SER A 622 2.96 -5.13 -12.21
C SER A 622 3.54 -3.71 -12.31
N ILE A 623 3.95 -3.34 -13.52
CA ILE A 623 4.42 -1.98 -13.86
C ILE A 623 3.32 -0.95 -13.61
N LYS A 624 2.06 -1.32 -13.89
CA LYS A 624 0.88 -0.47 -13.67
C LYS A 624 0.72 -0.07 -12.20
N GLU A 625 0.85 -1.05 -11.30
CA GLU A 625 0.77 -0.84 -9.86
C GLU A 625 1.93 0.04 -9.38
N ARG A 626 3.16 -0.36 -9.74
CA ARG A 626 4.40 0.32 -9.34
C ARG A 626 4.43 1.79 -9.74
N ASP A 627 4.05 2.09 -10.98
CA ASP A 627 4.37 3.38 -11.57
C ASP A 627 3.19 4.32 -11.70
N VAL A 628 1.98 3.79 -11.87
CA VAL A 628 0.79 4.63 -12.08
C VAL A 628 -0.06 4.65 -10.82
N MET A 629 -0.39 3.49 -10.25
CA MET A 629 -1.30 3.42 -9.10
C MET A 629 -0.64 3.94 -7.82
N ARG A 630 0.61 3.55 -7.54
CA ARG A 630 1.35 3.96 -6.34
C ARG A 630 1.46 5.48 -6.21
N GLN A 631 1.88 6.15 -7.29
CA GLN A 631 1.98 7.61 -7.32
C GLN A 631 0.61 8.28 -7.18
N LYS A 632 -0.40 7.83 -7.95
CA LYS A 632 -1.77 8.36 -7.83
C LYS A 632 -2.36 8.19 -6.43
N PHE A 633 -2.02 7.10 -5.73
CA PHE A 633 -2.46 6.84 -4.37
C PHE A 633 -1.88 7.84 -3.38
N LEU A 634 -0.56 8.09 -3.43
CA LEU A 634 0.11 9.08 -2.59
C LEU A 634 -0.35 10.51 -2.91
N GLU A 635 -0.44 10.86 -4.19
CA GLU A 635 -0.89 12.19 -4.64
C GLU A 635 -2.35 12.46 -4.25
N GLY A 636 -3.22 11.44 -4.32
CA GLY A 636 -4.59 11.53 -3.83
C GLY A 636 -4.70 11.78 -2.31
N LYS A 637 -3.61 11.63 -1.56
CA LYS A 637 -3.51 11.89 -0.11
C LYS A 637 -2.70 13.16 0.21
N GLY A 638 -2.45 14.00 -0.78
CA GLY A 638 -1.81 15.31 -0.62
C GLY A 638 -0.29 15.30 -0.74
N TRP A 639 0.32 14.16 -1.08
CA TRP A 639 1.76 14.12 -1.33
C TRP A 639 2.12 14.67 -2.71
N THR A 640 3.23 15.40 -2.77
CA THR A 640 3.98 15.57 -4.02
C THR A 640 5.14 14.59 -4.00
N ILE A 641 5.23 13.71 -5.00
CA ILE A 641 6.27 12.66 -5.05
C ILE A 641 7.23 12.90 -6.21
N GLU A 642 8.52 12.90 -5.92
CA GLU A 642 9.60 12.88 -6.91
C GLU A 642 10.40 11.58 -6.79
N ARG A 643 10.95 11.12 -7.92
CA ARG A 643 11.77 9.91 -7.94
C ARG A 643 13.21 10.24 -8.33
N ILE A 644 14.16 9.69 -7.60
CA ILE A 644 15.58 9.75 -7.94
C ILE A 644 16.01 8.35 -8.37
N TRP A 645 16.52 8.26 -9.60
CA TRP A 645 16.98 7.01 -10.18
C TRP A 645 18.46 6.82 -9.88
N SER A 646 18.83 5.65 -9.37
CA SER A 646 20.20 5.20 -9.12
C SER A 646 21.10 5.40 -10.34
N ARG A 647 20.58 5.17 -11.55
CA ARG A 647 21.30 5.43 -12.82
C ARG A 647 21.62 6.90 -13.04
N ASN A 648 20.66 7.81 -12.80
CA ASN A 648 20.92 9.25 -12.94
C ASN A 648 21.83 9.75 -11.84
N TRP A 649 21.62 9.26 -10.62
CA TRP A 649 22.47 9.52 -9.48
C TRP A 649 23.92 9.15 -9.78
N TRP A 650 24.17 7.94 -10.26
CA TRP A 650 25.53 7.49 -10.59
C TRP A 650 26.19 8.34 -11.68
N LYS A 651 25.42 8.82 -12.66
CA LYS A 651 25.96 9.66 -13.74
C LYS A 651 26.29 11.08 -13.28
N ASN A 652 25.38 11.72 -12.55
CA ASN A 652 25.56 13.08 -12.08
C ASN A 652 24.71 13.35 -10.82
N PRO A 653 25.24 13.04 -9.62
CA PRO A 653 24.52 13.28 -8.36
C PRO A 653 24.20 14.75 -8.16
N LYS A 654 25.12 15.64 -8.57
CA LYS A 654 24.98 17.09 -8.40
C LYS A 654 23.76 17.61 -9.17
N HIS A 655 23.58 17.17 -10.41
CA HIS A 655 22.42 17.55 -11.23
C HIS A 655 21.10 17.06 -10.63
N GLU A 656 21.04 15.82 -10.11
CA GLU A 656 19.81 15.32 -9.48
C GLU A 656 19.45 16.11 -8.22
N ILE A 657 20.43 16.47 -7.39
CA ILE A 657 20.20 17.32 -6.22
C ILE A 657 19.76 18.73 -6.63
N ASP A 658 20.42 19.34 -7.62
CA ASP A 658 20.02 20.66 -8.11
C ASP A 658 18.60 20.66 -8.69
N ARG A 659 18.17 19.56 -9.34
CA ARG A 659 16.80 19.35 -9.82
C ARG A 659 15.80 19.33 -8.67
N ILE A 660 16.09 18.56 -7.63
CA ILE A 660 15.23 18.45 -6.43
C ILE A 660 15.18 19.79 -5.68
N ASP A 661 16.31 20.48 -5.50
CA ASP A 661 16.38 21.82 -4.88
C ASP A 661 15.54 22.84 -5.66
N THR A 662 15.63 22.83 -7.00
CA THR A 662 14.81 23.71 -7.84
C THR A 662 13.33 23.44 -7.59
N LYS A 663 12.94 22.16 -7.54
CA LYS A 663 11.55 21.76 -7.28
C LYS A 663 11.05 22.18 -5.90
N ILE A 664 11.86 22.00 -4.86
CA ILE A 664 11.56 22.47 -3.50
C ILE A 664 11.31 23.98 -3.51
N ASN A 665 12.20 24.75 -4.14
CA ASN A 665 12.06 26.21 -4.22
C ASN A 665 10.82 26.65 -5.01
N GLU A 666 10.45 25.93 -6.06
CA GLU A 666 9.20 26.16 -6.80
C GLU A 666 7.97 25.91 -5.94
N LEU A 667 7.92 24.80 -5.21
CA LEU A 667 6.80 24.44 -4.34
C LEU A 667 6.64 25.47 -3.21
N VAL A 668 7.74 25.89 -2.57
CA VAL A 668 7.71 26.95 -1.56
C VAL A 668 7.20 28.28 -2.15
N LYS A 669 7.61 28.65 -3.37
CA LYS A 669 7.16 29.89 -4.02
C LYS A 669 5.68 29.85 -4.42
N GLN A 670 5.19 28.72 -4.93
CA GLN A 670 3.80 28.57 -5.35
C GLN A 670 2.82 28.80 -4.19
N GLU A 671 3.20 28.40 -2.97
CA GLU A 671 2.37 28.63 -1.78
C GLU A 671 2.37 30.08 -1.29
N VAL A 672 3.48 30.79 -1.44
CA VAL A 672 3.57 32.22 -1.10
C VAL A 672 2.69 33.08 -2.01
N VAL A 673 2.40 32.61 -3.23
CA VAL A 673 1.54 33.31 -4.20
C VAL A 673 0.05 32.96 -4.04
N GLN A 674 -0.27 31.84 -3.38
CA GLN A 674 -1.64 31.38 -3.12
C GLN A 674 -2.20 31.82 -1.76
N ARG A 675 -1.35 32.32 -0.85
CA ARG A 675 -1.75 33.08 0.34
C ARG A 675 -1.88 34.56 0.00
#